data_AF-A0AAW7W9B7-F1
#
_entry.id   AF-A0AAW7W9B7-F1
#
_cell.length_a   1.000
_cell.length_b   1.000
_cell.length_c   1.000
_cell.angle_alpha   90.00
_cell.angle_beta   90.00
_cell.angle_gamma   90.00
#
_symmetry.space_group_name_H-M   'P 1'
#
loop_
_entity.id
_entity.type
_entity.pdbx_description
1 polymer ?
#
loop_
_entity_poly.entity_id
_entity_poly.type
_entity_poly.pdbx_seq_one_letter_code
_entity_poly.pdbx_strand_id
1 'polypeptide(L)'
;MKWRRGMKVPFSTNLGRKTKAYIGLVVLLFSIFLLPVQSYAALEEIKNGTDISTLDIRKFNLNINNASVLSKSQSVDQFHLSNPHYEYLSGGAYPGEMENFTLKVDKSKKQDQVFENPLSLKFTNIGNVHGKQVDAYLKFNKVTLHYLNTAQAESEMNSAQKSTVEFFSISELWESSAFEIGNVPYVDANHDYIMNKAFWIDADVTAEIRYADGTETDLKLVMKPTDIDAIDANNLKETFYVKNYKNDVNLRLMNNANVLQQEETSDRTSWIATQITGGSYYENNVSGLALRSNSNSMNFGYSSTETCSAVFGLYVEKLDPSPVLEVEPTEIPAKEGQDVTYKATFKVPVPGKDLLAAPSSIEMVQNFDDRLDYKELKVESGGVTLQEGRDYTIEKSGQTVTVKMTPEYIKSNSAAEIIITYKTATNKKVEEKGPEKINNTVTLHVDNLSAPSNQVSTALLYEKHHEFVSGTPGKELPQEVKDLLPATEKNLPNGSQVTPTQPSQTEVKTAEGTWSFKSYDKTSETINGADAHFVGAWEFTPAPTYKATHEFVSGTPGKELPQEVKTLLPADQTDLKDGSQATPMQPSQTEVKTTEGTWSFKSYNKTSETINGADAHFVGAWEFTPAPTYKATHEFVSGTPGKELPQEVKDLLPSDQTDLKDGSQATPTQPSQTEVKTAEGTWSFKFYDKTSETINGADVHFVGTWEFTPAPTYKATHEFVSGTPEKELPQEVKALLPADQTNLKDGSQATPTQPSQTEVKTAEGTWSFKSYDKASETINGADVHFIGTWEFTPASTVTHKATHEFVSGTPGKELPQEVKTLLPADQTDLKDGSQATPTQPSQKEVRTAEGTWSFKSYDKTSETINGSDVKFIGTWEFTASPVPTVTHKAVHEFVSGTPGKELPQEVKALLPADQTNLKDGSQATPTQPSQTEVKTAEGTWSFKSYDKTSETINGSDVKFIGTW
;
A
#
# COMPACT_ATOMS: atom_id res chain seq x y z
N MET A 1 23.94 36.31 -34.60
CA MET A 1 25.05 35.34 -34.35
C MET A 1 25.61 35.55 -32.94
N LYS A 2 26.48 34.62 -32.51
CA LYS A 2 27.52 34.63 -31.45
C LYS A 2 27.89 35.99 -30.79
N TRP A 3 28.31 36.09 -29.51
CA TRP A 3 28.57 35.06 -28.46
C TRP A 3 28.68 35.67 -27.02
N ARG A 4 28.56 34.79 -26.02
CA ARG A 4 29.10 34.77 -24.62
C ARG A 4 30.05 35.93 -24.21
N ARG A 5 30.00 36.46 -22.98
CA ARG A 5 30.31 35.77 -21.69
C ARG A 5 29.79 36.55 -20.45
N GLY A 6 29.72 35.87 -19.30
CA GLY A 6 29.60 36.49 -17.98
C GLY A 6 30.64 35.94 -16.97
N MET A 7 30.81 36.62 -15.83
CA MET A 7 31.62 36.23 -14.68
C MET A 7 30.94 36.74 -13.38
N LYS A 8 30.60 35.86 -12.43
CA LYS A 8 31.38 35.47 -11.23
C LYS A 8 31.31 36.51 -10.08
N VAL A 9 30.38 36.36 -9.12
CA VAL A 9 30.50 35.68 -7.77
C VAL A 9 31.30 36.47 -6.72
N PRO A 10 31.19 36.19 -5.39
CA PRO A 10 30.14 35.49 -4.61
C PRO A 10 29.65 36.30 -3.37
N PHE A 11 28.71 35.74 -2.60
CA PHE A 11 28.77 35.78 -1.13
C PHE A 11 28.45 34.38 -0.56
N SER A 12 29.02 34.05 0.60
CA SER A 12 28.82 32.72 1.23
C SER A 12 28.91 32.75 2.75
N THR A 13 28.03 32.02 3.41
CA THR A 13 28.23 31.40 4.74
C THR A 13 27.10 30.36 4.91
N ASN A 14 27.30 29.07 4.64
CA ASN A 14 28.15 28.09 5.33
C ASN A 14 27.61 27.71 6.71
N LEU A 15 26.78 26.65 6.78
CA LEU A 15 26.42 25.98 8.02
C LEU A 15 26.39 24.44 7.85
N GLY A 16 27.17 23.75 8.68
CA GLY A 16 26.81 22.43 9.23
C GLY A 16 26.65 21.25 8.27
N ARG A 17 27.76 20.63 7.83
CA ARG A 17 27.77 19.27 7.26
C ARG A 17 27.55 18.18 8.34
N LYS A 18 26.48 18.30 9.13
CA LYS A 18 26.10 17.36 10.21
C LYS A 18 24.61 16.94 10.19
N THR A 19 23.73 17.68 9.53
CA THR A 19 22.27 17.46 9.58
C THR A 19 21.71 16.43 8.58
N LYS A 20 22.57 15.62 7.92
CA LYS A 20 22.15 14.51 7.05
C LYS A 20 22.54 13.11 7.56
N ALA A 21 22.98 13.01 8.81
CA ALA A 21 23.24 11.72 9.48
C ALA A 21 22.05 11.20 10.31
N TYR A 22 21.03 12.02 10.57
CA TYR A 22 19.97 11.71 11.53
C TYR A 22 18.69 11.07 10.97
N ILE A 23 18.48 11.10 9.64
CA ILE A 23 17.26 10.52 9.02
C ILE A 23 17.51 9.10 8.50
N GLY A 24 18.76 8.76 8.14
CA GLY A 24 19.16 7.38 7.84
C GLY A 24 19.35 6.49 9.08
N LEU A 25 19.31 7.06 10.29
CA LEU A 25 19.52 6.33 11.55
C LEU A 25 18.20 5.76 12.13
N VAL A 26 17.07 6.42 11.86
CA VAL A 26 15.78 6.13 12.52
C VAL A 26 15.11 4.86 11.98
N VAL A 27 15.35 4.51 10.71
CA VAL A 27 14.78 3.29 10.10
C VAL A 27 15.65 2.05 10.36
N LEU A 28 16.90 2.20 10.81
CA LEU A 28 17.79 1.07 11.13
C LEU A 28 17.78 0.67 12.63
N LEU A 29 17.07 1.41 13.48
CA LEU A 29 17.03 1.17 14.93
C LEU A 29 15.79 0.41 15.41
N PHE A 30 14.74 0.29 14.59
CA PHE A 30 13.48 -0.40 14.96
C PHE A 30 13.46 -1.92 14.68
N SER A 31 14.55 -2.49 14.12
CA SER A 31 14.66 -3.93 13.81
C SER A 31 15.69 -4.67 14.68
N ILE A 32 16.23 -4.02 15.71
CA ILE A 32 17.30 -4.59 16.56
C ILE A 32 16.82 -4.89 17.99
N PHE A 33 15.67 -4.34 18.42
CA PHE A 33 15.12 -4.53 19.77
C PHE A 33 14.20 -5.77 19.95
N LEU A 34 14.15 -6.66 18.96
CA LEU A 34 13.53 -7.99 19.06
C LEU A 34 14.46 -9.15 18.66
N LEU A 35 15.77 -8.89 18.58
CA LEU A 35 16.73 -9.99 18.75
C LEU A 35 16.76 -10.35 20.24
N PRO A 36 16.48 -11.60 20.65
CA PRO A 36 16.91 -12.04 21.96
C PRO A 36 18.44 -11.87 22.00
N VAL A 37 18.96 -11.22 23.03
CA VAL A 37 20.39 -11.33 23.32
C VAL A 37 20.61 -12.80 23.68
N GLN A 38 21.09 -13.58 22.72
CA GLN A 38 21.63 -14.91 22.98
C GLN A 38 22.87 -14.73 23.85
N SER A 39 22.62 -14.64 25.16
CA SER A 39 23.54 -15.13 26.15
C SER A 39 23.87 -16.55 25.72
N TYR A 40 25.12 -16.78 25.32
CA TYR A 40 25.63 -18.12 25.07
C TYR A 40 25.60 -18.83 26.42
N ALA A 41 24.49 -19.52 26.68
CA ALA A 41 24.32 -20.35 27.86
C ALA A 41 25.47 -21.36 27.84
N ALA A 42 26.36 -21.25 28.84
CA ALA A 42 27.52 -22.10 28.92
C ALA A 42 27.06 -23.56 28.99
N LEU A 43 27.72 -24.42 28.21
CA LEU A 43 27.49 -25.87 28.19
C LEU A 43 27.31 -26.41 29.62
N GLU A 44 26.13 -26.96 29.91
CA GLU A 44 25.87 -27.69 31.15
C GLU A 44 26.20 -29.17 30.96
N GLU A 45 27.00 -29.73 31.87
CA GLU A 45 27.51 -31.10 31.79
C GLU A 45 27.01 -31.93 32.98
N ILE A 46 25.95 -32.71 32.78
CA ILE A 46 25.24 -33.45 33.83
C ILE A 46 25.54 -34.95 33.74
N LYS A 47 25.85 -35.56 34.88
CA LYS A 47 25.86 -37.02 35.07
C LYS A 47 25.02 -37.37 36.31
N ASN A 48 23.92 -38.10 36.13
CA ASN A 48 22.92 -38.32 37.19
C ASN A 48 22.17 -39.66 37.06
N GLY A 49 21.07 -39.83 37.80
CA GLY A 49 20.26 -41.07 37.79
C GLY A 49 19.20 -41.18 36.69
N THR A 50 19.10 -40.24 35.74
CA THR A 50 18.10 -40.29 34.66
C THR A 50 18.34 -41.50 33.76
N ASP A 51 17.31 -42.32 33.52
CA ASP A 51 17.36 -43.44 32.58
C ASP A 51 17.13 -42.94 31.15
N ILE A 52 18.22 -42.83 30.38
CA ILE A 52 18.26 -42.30 29.02
C ILE A 52 17.41 -43.15 28.05
N SER A 53 17.20 -44.45 28.33
CA SER A 53 16.34 -45.32 27.52
C SER A 53 14.84 -45.02 27.66
N THR A 54 14.46 -44.27 28.69
CA THR A 54 13.04 -43.96 29.02
C THR A 54 12.65 -42.49 28.82
N LEU A 55 13.56 -41.68 28.25
CA LEU A 55 13.29 -40.29 27.91
C LEU A 55 12.12 -40.18 26.93
N ASP A 56 11.09 -39.43 27.32
CA ASP A 56 9.91 -39.15 26.50
C ASP A 56 10.15 -37.92 25.61
N ILE A 57 11.35 -37.82 25.03
CA ILE A 57 11.71 -36.83 24.01
C ILE A 57 11.10 -37.23 22.66
N ARG A 58 10.78 -36.24 21.82
CA ARG A 58 10.14 -36.48 20.53
C ARG A 58 11.21 -36.87 19.49
N LYS A 59 11.27 -38.16 19.14
CA LYS A 59 11.97 -38.63 17.93
C LYS A 59 11.23 -38.14 16.68
N PHE A 60 11.96 -37.69 15.67
CA PHE A 60 11.41 -37.30 14.38
C PHE A 60 11.36 -38.47 13.40
N ASN A 61 10.43 -38.41 12.44
CA ASN A 61 10.24 -39.42 11.41
C ASN A 61 11.25 -39.24 10.26
N LEU A 62 12.35 -40.00 10.28
CA LEU A 62 13.36 -40.08 9.22
C LEU A 62 13.33 -41.49 8.63
N ASN A 63 12.90 -41.66 7.38
CA ASN A 63 12.85 -42.97 6.73
C ASN A 63 13.01 -42.86 5.20
N ILE A 64 13.15 -44.00 4.51
CA ILE A 64 13.38 -44.08 3.06
C ILE A 64 12.30 -43.37 2.21
N ASN A 65 11.06 -43.26 2.69
CA ASN A 65 9.93 -42.70 1.94
C ASN A 65 9.86 -41.16 2.00
N ASN A 66 10.51 -40.53 2.99
CA ASN A 66 10.57 -39.07 3.12
C ASN A 66 11.97 -38.48 2.96
N ALA A 67 13.00 -39.34 2.90
CA ALA A 67 14.34 -38.99 2.47
C ALA A 67 14.39 -38.56 1.00
N SER A 68 15.30 -37.64 0.69
CA SER A 68 15.58 -37.17 -0.67
C SER A 68 17.02 -36.69 -0.76
N VAL A 69 17.71 -37.00 -1.87
CA VAL A 69 19.10 -36.58 -2.10
C VAL A 69 19.11 -35.18 -2.69
N LEU A 70 19.65 -34.21 -1.95
CA LEU A 70 19.88 -32.84 -2.43
C LEU A 70 21.11 -32.77 -3.34
N SER A 71 22.17 -33.50 -2.97
CA SER A 71 23.36 -33.70 -3.79
C SER A 71 24.13 -34.94 -3.35
N LYS A 72 24.85 -35.56 -4.29
CA LYS A 72 25.88 -36.57 -4.00
C LYS A 72 27.04 -36.45 -4.99
N SER A 73 28.24 -36.81 -4.55
CA SER A 73 29.42 -36.88 -5.42
C SER A 73 29.38 -38.12 -6.32
N GLN A 74 30.19 -38.13 -7.39
CA GLN A 74 30.32 -39.30 -8.27
C GLN A 74 30.97 -40.52 -7.57
N SER A 75 31.66 -40.28 -6.45
CA SER A 75 32.23 -41.33 -5.60
C SER A 75 31.19 -42.10 -4.80
N VAL A 76 30.02 -41.51 -4.52
CA VAL A 76 28.93 -42.22 -3.86
C VAL A 76 28.31 -43.22 -4.83
N ASP A 77 28.15 -44.45 -4.38
CA ASP A 77 27.20 -45.40 -4.93
C ASP A 77 25.98 -45.47 -4.01
N GLN A 78 24.79 -45.49 -4.60
CA GLN A 78 23.53 -45.51 -3.86
C GLN A 78 22.62 -46.53 -4.54
N PHE A 79 22.07 -47.43 -3.74
CA PHE A 79 21.19 -48.48 -4.22
C PHE A 79 20.17 -48.86 -3.14
N HIS A 80 19.05 -49.39 -3.59
CA HIS A 80 17.98 -49.86 -2.73
C HIS A 80 18.16 -51.35 -2.41
N LEU A 81 17.96 -51.75 -1.16
CA LEU A 81 18.03 -53.13 -0.71
C LEU A 81 16.71 -53.53 -0.05
N SER A 82 16.14 -54.64 -0.50
CA SER A 82 15.02 -55.32 0.17
C SER A 82 15.54 -56.55 0.89
N ASN A 83 15.26 -56.65 2.18
CA ASN A 83 15.69 -57.71 3.09
C ASN A 83 17.23 -57.93 3.10
N PRO A 84 18.05 -56.89 3.37
CA PRO A 84 19.50 -56.96 3.23
C PRO A 84 20.18 -57.97 4.17
N HIS A 85 21.27 -58.58 3.70
CA HIS A 85 22.16 -59.39 4.52
C HIS A 85 23.19 -58.51 5.24
N TYR A 86 23.39 -58.76 6.53
CA TYR A 86 24.34 -58.03 7.39
C TYR A 86 25.77 -58.57 7.29
N GLU A 87 26.74 -57.67 7.13
CA GLU A 87 28.18 -57.87 6.91
C GLU A 87 28.54 -58.65 5.64
N TYR A 88 27.93 -59.82 5.41
CA TYR A 88 28.26 -60.73 4.31
C TYR A 88 26.99 -61.29 3.64
N LEU A 89 27.05 -61.63 2.35
CA LEU A 89 25.95 -62.30 1.63
C LEU A 89 25.62 -63.70 2.19
N SER A 90 26.55 -64.33 2.92
CA SER A 90 26.32 -65.55 3.69
C SER A 90 25.75 -65.33 5.10
N GLY A 91 25.58 -64.07 5.51
CA GLY A 91 24.96 -63.67 6.76
C GLY A 91 23.43 -63.80 6.74
N GLY A 92 22.79 -63.50 7.87
CA GLY A 92 21.33 -63.46 7.95
C GLY A 92 20.76 -62.27 7.19
N ALA A 93 19.71 -62.50 6.41
CA ALA A 93 18.87 -61.44 5.84
C ALA A 93 17.96 -60.86 6.94
N TYR A 94 17.97 -59.54 7.10
CA TYR A 94 17.14 -58.82 8.06
C TYR A 94 15.88 -58.28 7.37
N PRO A 95 14.66 -58.51 7.91
CA PRO A 95 13.43 -58.18 7.22
C PRO A 95 13.15 -56.67 7.23
N GLY A 96 13.07 -56.06 6.05
CA GLY A 96 12.81 -54.63 5.89
C GLY A 96 13.40 -54.07 4.60
N GLU A 97 13.12 -52.80 4.32
CA GLU A 97 13.64 -52.08 3.15
C GLU A 97 14.67 -51.03 3.59
N MET A 98 15.70 -50.81 2.78
CA MET A 98 16.84 -49.95 3.09
C MET A 98 17.31 -49.17 1.87
N GLU A 99 17.66 -47.90 2.05
CA GLU A 99 18.40 -47.11 1.07
C GLU A 99 19.87 -47.02 1.54
N ASN A 100 20.79 -47.61 0.76
CA ASN A 100 22.18 -47.83 1.18
C ASN A 100 23.17 -46.99 0.37
N PHE A 101 24.22 -46.47 1.00
CA PHE A 101 25.17 -45.51 0.42
C PHE A 101 26.62 -45.88 0.73
N THR A 102 27.37 -46.23 -0.32
CA THR A 102 28.78 -46.65 -0.22
C THR A 102 29.71 -45.70 -0.98
N LEU A 103 31.01 -45.72 -0.69
CA LEU A 103 32.03 -44.90 -1.37
C LEU A 103 32.94 -45.76 -2.25
N LYS A 104 33.03 -45.39 -3.53
CA LYS A 104 33.91 -45.99 -4.54
C LYS A 104 35.37 -45.65 -4.25
N VAL A 105 36.21 -46.65 -4.02
CA VAL A 105 37.62 -46.47 -3.66
C VAL A 105 38.56 -46.59 -4.85
N ASP A 106 39.64 -45.80 -4.85
CA ASP A 106 40.75 -46.02 -5.77
C ASP A 106 41.59 -47.20 -5.29
N LYS A 107 41.32 -48.37 -5.88
CA LYS A 107 41.97 -49.64 -5.53
C LYS A 107 43.47 -49.67 -5.80
N SER A 108 44.01 -48.73 -6.57
CA SER A 108 45.47 -48.57 -6.73
C SER A 108 46.14 -47.91 -5.52
N LYS A 109 45.37 -47.23 -4.67
CA LYS A 109 45.84 -46.47 -3.50
C LYS A 109 45.53 -47.19 -2.19
N LYS A 110 46.44 -48.07 -1.76
CA LYS A 110 46.45 -48.74 -0.45
C LYS A 110 46.93 -47.77 0.65
N GLN A 111 46.11 -46.74 0.88
CA GLN A 111 46.33 -45.61 1.78
C GLN A 111 44.98 -44.93 2.03
N ASP A 112 44.94 -43.99 2.99
CA ASP A 112 43.75 -43.20 3.30
C ASP A 112 43.21 -42.44 2.08
N GLN A 113 41.87 -42.37 2.00
CA GLN A 113 41.11 -41.73 0.92
C GLN A 113 40.05 -40.79 1.51
N VAL A 114 40.12 -39.51 1.13
CA VAL A 114 39.22 -38.46 1.65
C VAL A 114 38.16 -38.11 0.61
N PHE A 115 36.90 -38.08 1.04
CA PHE A 115 35.74 -37.73 0.23
C PHE A 115 35.08 -36.50 0.82
N GLU A 116 35.29 -35.35 0.18
CA GLU A 116 34.72 -34.07 0.59
C GLU A 116 33.27 -33.92 0.08
N ASN A 117 32.37 -33.48 0.96
CA ASN A 117 30.94 -33.24 0.74
C ASN A 117 30.24 -34.37 -0.06
N PRO A 118 30.40 -35.67 0.31
CA PRO A 118 29.99 -36.78 -0.54
C PRO A 118 28.48 -36.91 -0.69
N LEU A 119 27.69 -36.55 0.33
CA LEU A 119 26.24 -36.74 0.37
C LEU A 119 25.55 -35.62 1.16
N SER A 120 24.44 -35.11 0.62
CA SER A 120 23.56 -34.14 1.26
C SER A 120 22.10 -34.55 1.07
N LEU A 121 21.36 -34.65 2.16
CA LEU A 121 19.99 -35.18 2.20
C LEU A 121 19.01 -34.18 2.80
N LYS A 122 17.75 -34.31 2.41
CA LYS A 122 16.59 -33.73 3.10
C LYS A 122 15.58 -34.83 3.41
N PHE A 123 15.16 -34.93 4.67
CA PHE A 123 13.96 -35.64 5.08
C PHE A 123 12.82 -34.62 5.19
N THR A 124 11.75 -34.79 4.41
CA THR A 124 10.63 -33.82 4.36
C THR A 124 9.48 -34.28 5.27
N ASN A 125 8.84 -33.34 5.97
CA ASN A 125 7.74 -33.58 6.91
C ASN A 125 8.07 -34.67 7.94
N ILE A 126 9.11 -34.43 8.73
CA ILE A 126 9.56 -35.35 9.79
C ILE A 126 8.67 -35.29 11.05
N GLY A 127 7.75 -34.32 11.11
CA GLY A 127 6.78 -34.12 12.18
C GLY A 127 6.21 -32.70 12.17
N ASN A 128 5.22 -32.44 13.04
CA ASN A 128 4.65 -31.10 13.25
C ASN A 128 4.86 -30.66 14.70
N VAL A 129 5.53 -29.52 14.91
CA VAL A 129 5.87 -28.96 16.24
C VAL A 129 5.36 -27.52 16.31
N HIS A 130 4.69 -27.16 17.41
CA HIS A 130 4.03 -25.86 17.61
C HIS A 130 3.13 -25.42 16.42
N GLY A 131 2.47 -26.39 15.77
CA GLY A 131 1.60 -26.18 14.61
C GLY A 131 2.32 -26.17 13.25
N LYS A 132 3.65 -26.07 13.22
CA LYS A 132 4.46 -25.98 12.00
C LYS A 132 5.02 -27.33 11.57
N GLN A 133 5.07 -27.59 10.26
CA GLN A 133 5.82 -28.73 9.71
C GLN A 133 7.33 -28.52 9.94
N VAL A 134 8.02 -29.58 10.35
CA VAL A 134 9.48 -29.65 10.43
C VAL A 134 10.03 -30.52 9.30
N ASP A 135 11.14 -30.11 8.71
CA ASP A 135 11.98 -30.88 7.80
C ASP A 135 13.37 -31.09 8.44
N ALA A 136 14.07 -32.18 8.13
CA ALA A 136 15.48 -32.39 8.51
C ALA A 136 16.40 -32.36 7.31
N TYR A 137 17.64 -31.95 7.55
CA TYR A 137 18.74 -31.92 6.61
C TYR A 137 19.91 -32.69 7.22
N LEU A 138 20.51 -33.59 6.45
CA LEU A 138 21.68 -34.38 6.89
C LEU A 138 22.77 -34.27 5.83
N LYS A 139 23.85 -33.57 6.16
CA LYS A 139 24.96 -33.28 5.26
C LYS A 139 26.22 -33.97 5.76
N PHE A 140 26.72 -34.94 5.01
CA PHE A 140 28.07 -35.46 5.17
C PHE A 140 29.02 -34.38 4.64
N ASN A 141 29.69 -33.68 5.55
CA ASN A 141 30.67 -32.65 5.22
C ASN A 141 31.91 -33.27 4.62
N LYS A 142 32.35 -34.40 5.19
CA LYS A 142 33.50 -35.17 4.75
C LYS A 142 33.37 -36.60 5.27
N VAL A 143 33.81 -37.59 4.49
CA VAL A 143 34.06 -38.95 4.97
C VAL A 143 35.50 -39.30 4.63
N THR A 144 36.26 -39.75 5.63
CA THR A 144 37.63 -40.25 5.45
C THR A 144 37.60 -41.75 5.60
N LEU A 145 38.08 -42.48 4.59
CA LEU A 145 38.33 -43.92 4.68
C LEU A 145 39.80 -44.10 5.04
N HIS A 146 40.08 -44.61 6.23
CA HIS A 146 41.42 -44.84 6.76
C HIS A 146 41.84 -46.30 6.51
N TYR A 147 42.94 -46.50 5.79
CA TYR A 147 43.32 -47.83 5.30
C TYR A 147 43.93 -48.68 6.43
N LEU A 148 43.29 -49.81 6.75
CA LEU A 148 43.66 -50.66 7.89
C LEU A 148 45.06 -51.29 7.77
N ASN A 149 45.62 -51.36 6.56
CA ASN A 149 46.94 -51.92 6.29
C ASN A 149 47.13 -53.38 6.80
N THR A 150 46.03 -54.14 6.86
CA THR A 150 46.00 -55.57 7.19
C THR A 150 46.03 -56.43 5.93
N ALA A 151 46.31 -57.72 6.09
CA ALA A 151 46.22 -58.70 5.00
C ALA A 151 44.79 -58.82 4.43
N GLN A 152 43.76 -58.61 5.27
CA GLN A 152 42.36 -58.57 4.83
C GLN A 152 42.11 -57.32 3.97
N ALA A 153 42.55 -56.14 4.41
CA ALA A 153 42.43 -54.91 3.62
C ALA A 153 43.13 -54.97 2.27
N GLU A 154 44.31 -55.60 2.20
CA GLU A 154 44.97 -55.87 0.93
C GLU A 154 44.20 -56.87 0.05
N SER A 155 43.60 -57.91 0.64
CA SER A 155 42.75 -58.89 -0.06
C SER A 155 41.56 -58.22 -0.75
N GLU A 156 40.81 -57.38 -0.03
CA GLU A 156 39.67 -56.64 -0.55
C GLU A 156 40.06 -55.68 -1.68
N MET A 157 41.15 -54.92 -1.49
CA MET A 157 41.68 -54.00 -2.50
C MET A 157 42.17 -54.72 -3.77
N ASN A 158 42.70 -55.94 -3.63
CA ASN A 158 43.13 -56.79 -4.75
C ASN A 158 41.97 -57.61 -5.39
N SER A 159 40.83 -57.77 -4.70
CA SER A 159 39.69 -58.59 -5.15
C SER A 159 39.16 -58.14 -6.51
N ALA A 160 38.71 -59.07 -7.36
CA ALA A 160 38.06 -58.70 -8.62
C ALA A 160 36.64 -58.14 -8.43
N GLN A 161 35.97 -58.49 -7.32
CA GLN A 161 34.56 -58.23 -7.07
C GLN A 161 34.32 -56.95 -6.25
N LYS A 162 35.11 -56.74 -5.18
CA LYS A 162 34.88 -55.66 -4.22
C LYS A 162 35.43 -54.32 -4.75
N SER A 163 34.72 -53.20 -4.53
CA SER A 163 35.01 -51.89 -5.15
C SER A 163 34.53 -50.66 -4.38
N THR A 164 33.63 -50.82 -3.42
CA THR A 164 33.14 -49.73 -2.55
C THR A 164 33.38 -50.05 -1.07
N VAL A 165 33.22 -49.06 -0.19
CA VAL A 165 33.22 -49.21 1.27
C VAL A 165 31.93 -48.61 1.83
N GLU A 166 31.32 -49.27 2.80
CA GLU A 166 30.10 -48.78 3.45
C GLU A 166 30.37 -47.48 4.24
N PHE A 167 29.39 -46.57 4.27
CA PHE A 167 29.45 -45.43 5.20
C PHE A 167 28.11 -45.00 5.79
N PHE A 168 26.98 -45.25 5.12
CA PHE A 168 25.68 -44.74 5.54
C PHE A 168 24.49 -45.50 4.96
N SER A 169 23.47 -45.76 5.78
CA SER A 169 22.19 -46.31 5.32
C SER A 169 20.98 -45.66 6.00
N ILE A 170 19.81 -45.78 5.37
CA ILE A 170 18.51 -45.39 5.94
C ILE A 170 17.64 -46.64 5.97
N SER A 171 17.24 -47.09 7.16
CA SER A 171 16.35 -48.23 7.36
C SER A 171 15.66 -48.16 8.72
N GLU A 172 14.70 -49.07 8.96
CA GLU A 172 14.10 -49.27 10.28
C GLU A 172 14.41 -50.67 10.86
N LEU A 173 15.56 -51.26 10.49
CA LEU A 173 15.95 -52.62 10.91
C LEU A 173 16.25 -52.72 12.43
N TRP A 174 16.85 -51.66 13.00
CA TRP A 174 17.32 -51.62 14.39
C TRP A 174 16.46 -50.73 15.28
N GLU A 175 16.23 -49.49 14.83
CA GLU A 175 15.30 -48.55 15.45
C GLU A 175 14.34 -47.98 14.39
N SER A 176 13.08 -47.75 14.75
CA SER A 176 12.16 -46.97 13.91
C SER A 176 12.65 -45.53 13.75
N SER A 177 12.46 -44.96 12.56
CA SER A 177 12.73 -43.56 12.21
C SER A 177 14.18 -43.13 12.47
N ALA A 178 15.12 -43.88 11.89
CA ALA A 178 16.55 -43.73 12.13
C ALA A 178 17.38 -43.80 10.84
N PHE A 179 18.66 -43.50 10.98
CA PHE A 179 19.69 -43.75 9.97
C PHE A 179 20.94 -44.34 10.63
N GLU A 180 21.77 -45.03 9.87
CA GLU A 180 22.94 -45.75 10.37
C GLU A 180 24.21 -45.20 9.72
N ILE A 181 25.28 -45.04 10.49
CA ILE A 181 26.60 -44.62 10.00
C ILE A 181 27.63 -45.66 10.47
N GLY A 182 28.43 -46.17 9.53
CA GLY A 182 29.47 -47.15 9.82
C GLY A 182 29.92 -47.92 8.59
N ASN A 183 30.82 -48.87 8.82
CA ASN A 183 31.52 -49.61 7.76
C ASN A 183 31.17 -51.10 7.73
N VAL A 184 29.98 -51.48 8.22
CA VAL A 184 29.45 -52.85 8.14
C VAL A 184 28.58 -52.99 6.89
N PRO A 185 28.99 -53.75 5.85
CA PRO A 185 28.23 -53.80 4.61
C PRO A 185 26.80 -54.35 4.75
N TYR A 186 25.86 -53.73 4.04
CA TYR A 186 24.56 -54.32 3.73
C TYR A 186 24.52 -54.76 2.28
N VAL A 187 24.23 -56.04 2.03
CA VAL A 187 24.34 -56.62 0.68
C VAL A 187 23.14 -57.50 0.31
N ASP A 188 22.90 -57.62 -0.99
CA ASP A 188 22.08 -58.68 -1.60
C ASP A 188 22.92 -59.41 -2.69
N ALA A 189 22.29 -60.32 -3.43
CA ALA A 189 22.95 -61.07 -4.50
C ALA A 189 23.41 -60.21 -5.70
N ASN A 190 23.00 -58.93 -5.79
CA ASN A 190 23.37 -58.00 -6.86
C ASN A 190 24.44 -56.99 -6.41
N HIS A 191 24.48 -56.66 -5.11
CA HIS A 191 25.30 -55.58 -4.55
C HIS A 191 26.43 -56.04 -3.60
N ASP A 192 26.85 -57.32 -3.64
CA ASP A 192 28.01 -57.86 -2.90
C ASP A 192 29.38 -57.36 -3.47
N TYR A 193 29.53 -56.06 -3.69
CA TYR A 193 30.77 -55.42 -4.12
C TYR A 193 31.34 -54.44 -3.07
N ILE A 194 30.81 -54.46 -1.86
CA ILE A 194 31.25 -53.63 -0.72
C ILE A 194 32.36 -54.37 0.05
N MET A 195 33.47 -53.70 0.37
CA MET A 195 34.64 -54.28 1.03
C MET A 195 34.41 -54.53 2.52
N ASN A 196 34.84 -55.69 3.00
CA ASN A 196 34.80 -56.08 4.42
C ASN A 196 36.15 -55.87 5.11
N LYS A 197 36.20 -55.03 6.16
CA LYS A 197 37.40 -54.82 7.00
C LYS A 197 38.62 -54.33 6.20
N ALA A 198 38.39 -53.44 5.24
CA ALA A 198 39.43 -52.81 4.41
C ALA A 198 39.83 -51.40 4.87
N PHE A 199 38.84 -50.63 5.33
CA PHE A 199 39.03 -49.30 5.88
C PHE A 199 38.13 -49.15 7.12
N TRP A 200 38.62 -48.43 8.13
CA TRP A 200 37.74 -47.80 9.12
C TRP A 200 37.41 -46.38 8.63
N ILE A 201 36.33 -45.77 9.15
CA ILE A 201 35.85 -44.47 8.65
C ILE A 201 35.88 -43.39 9.73
N ASP A 202 36.06 -42.12 9.33
CA ASP A 202 35.67 -40.93 10.10
C ASP A 202 34.69 -40.10 9.24
N ALA A 203 33.43 -40.02 9.67
CA ALA A 203 32.36 -39.27 9.02
C ALA A 203 32.04 -37.98 9.80
N ASP A 204 32.33 -36.83 9.19
CA ASP A 204 31.99 -35.48 9.68
C ASP A 204 30.62 -35.08 9.10
N VAL A 205 29.63 -34.87 9.97
CA VAL A 205 28.22 -34.73 9.57
C VAL A 205 27.56 -33.53 10.25
N THR A 206 26.78 -32.77 9.50
CA THR A 206 25.85 -31.77 10.05
C THR A 206 24.42 -32.28 9.94
N ALA A 207 23.76 -32.47 11.08
CA ALA A 207 22.31 -32.59 11.15
C ALA A 207 21.69 -31.22 11.45
N GLU A 208 20.55 -30.91 10.83
CA GLU A 208 19.79 -29.69 11.08
C GLU A 208 18.29 -29.94 10.90
N ILE A 209 17.46 -29.37 11.77
CA ILE A 209 15.99 -29.33 11.64
C ILE A 209 15.53 -27.92 11.30
N ARG A 210 14.49 -27.75 10.48
CA ARG A 210 13.94 -26.45 10.08
C ARG A 210 12.42 -26.49 10.00
N TYR A 211 11.76 -25.37 10.31
CA TYR A 211 10.37 -25.19 9.92
C TYR A 211 10.24 -25.05 8.39
N ALA A 212 9.34 -25.82 7.80
CA ALA A 212 9.14 -25.85 6.35
C ALA A 212 8.46 -24.57 5.78
N ASP A 213 7.89 -23.74 6.66
CA ASP A 213 7.32 -22.43 6.32
C ASP A 213 8.37 -21.31 6.17
N GLY A 214 9.65 -21.60 6.48
CA GLY A 214 10.75 -20.63 6.41
C GLY A 214 10.82 -19.67 7.59
N THR A 215 10.01 -19.85 8.63
CA THR A 215 10.14 -19.07 9.88
C THR A 215 11.37 -19.48 10.69
N GLU A 216 11.83 -18.59 11.57
CA GLU A 216 12.97 -18.88 12.46
C GLU A 216 12.70 -20.13 13.29
N THR A 217 13.65 -21.07 13.28
CA THR A 217 13.53 -22.36 13.96
C THR A 217 14.11 -22.26 15.36
N ASP A 218 13.23 -22.01 16.32
CA ASP A 218 13.49 -21.91 17.76
C ASP A 218 13.82 -23.26 18.42
N LEU A 219 13.42 -24.37 17.79
CA LEU A 219 13.71 -25.75 18.20
C LEU A 219 15.21 -26.00 18.40
N LYS A 220 15.54 -26.77 19.45
CA LYS A 220 16.91 -27.19 19.75
C LYS A 220 17.11 -28.65 19.40
N LEU A 221 18.04 -28.93 18.48
CA LEU A 221 18.28 -30.29 18.04
C LEU A 221 18.85 -31.12 19.18
N VAL A 222 18.19 -32.24 19.49
CA VAL A 222 18.68 -33.25 20.42
C VAL A 222 19.18 -34.46 19.64
N MET A 223 20.36 -34.97 20.03
CA MET A 223 20.90 -36.25 19.58
C MET A 223 21.12 -37.19 20.77
N LYS A 224 20.86 -38.48 20.57
CA LYS A 224 20.96 -39.53 21.59
C LYS A 224 21.77 -40.73 21.05
N PRO A 225 23.10 -40.59 20.87
CA PRO A 225 23.98 -41.71 20.51
C PRO A 225 23.95 -42.81 21.58
N THR A 226 24.01 -44.06 21.14
CA THR A 226 23.86 -45.27 21.95
C THR A 226 24.67 -46.41 21.38
N ASP A 227 24.98 -47.39 22.23
CA ASP A 227 25.76 -48.58 21.89
C ASP A 227 27.14 -48.29 21.30
N ILE A 228 27.76 -47.19 21.73
CA ILE A 228 29.14 -46.83 21.38
C ILE A 228 30.09 -47.76 22.15
N ASP A 229 30.24 -48.99 21.64
CA ASP A 229 30.72 -50.16 22.39
C ASP A 229 31.92 -50.86 21.72
N ALA A 230 32.06 -50.73 20.40
CA ALA A 230 32.88 -51.65 19.64
C ALA A 230 34.38 -51.34 19.74
N ILE A 231 35.17 -52.39 19.98
CA ILE A 231 36.63 -52.34 20.05
C ILE A 231 37.19 -53.57 19.31
N ASP A 232 38.12 -53.35 18.39
CA ASP A 232 38.66 -54.42 17.54
C ASP A 232 40.08 -54.90 17.93
N ALA A 233 40.57 -55.91 17.20
CA ALA A 233 41.92 -56.44 17.37
C ALA A 233 43.05 -55.50 16.92
N ASN A 234 42.71 -54.43 16.18
CA ASN A 234 43.62 -53.35 15.81
C ASN A 234 43.72 -52.28 16.92
N ASN A 235 42.94 -52.42 18.01
CA ASN A 235 42.73 -51.42 19.05
C ASN A 235 42.17 -50.10 18.49
N LEU A 236 41.43 -50.18 17.39
CA LEU A 236 40.47 -49.13 17.04
C LEU A 236 39.27 -49.23 17.97
N LYS A 237 38.64 -48.08 18.20
CA LYS A 237 37.51 -47.94 19.11
C LYS A 237 36.44 -47.10 18.43
N GLU A 238 35.22 -47.59 18.48
CA GLU A 238 34.05 -46.82 18.09
C GLU A 238 34.00 -45.49 18.86
N THR A 239 33.73 -44.40 18.14
CA THR A 239 33.75 -43.06 18.70
C THR A 239 32.66 -42.21 18.06
N PHE A 240 31.72 -41.73 18.87
CA PHE A 240 30.86 -40.60 18.51
C PHE A 240 31.51 -39.29 18.98
N TYR A 241 31.43 -38.22 18.20
CA TYR A 241 31.98 -36.92 18.60
C TYR A 241 31.10 -35.74 18.17
N VAL A 242 31.29 -34.59 18.82
CA VAL A 242 30.73 -33.29 18.41
C VAL A 242 31.87 -32.30 18.22
N LYS A 243 31.96 -31.70 17.03
CA LYS A 243 32.90 -30.61 16.74
C LYS A 243 32.40 -29.32 17.36
N ASN A 244 33.34 -28.45 17.77
CA ASN A 244 33.01 -27.15 18.40
C ASN A 244 32.10 -27.27 19.66
N TYR A 245 32.12 -28.44 20.31
CA TYR A 245 31.21 -28.89 21.39
C TYR A 245 30.81 -27.81 22.41
N LYS A 246 31.79 -27.11 23.00
CA LYS A 246 31.56 -26.12 24.07
C LYS A 246 30.81 -24.85 23.62
N ASN A 247 30.71 -24.61 22.32
CA ASN A 247 29.98 -23.47 21.75
C ASN A 247 28.63 -23.91 21.16
N ASP A 248 28.57 -25.11 20.57
CA ASP A 248 27.39 -25.58 19.83
C ASP A 248 26.43 -26.45 20.66
N VAL A 249 26.86 -27.02 21.81
CA VAL A 249 26.00 -27.80 22.71
C VAL A 249 25.61 -26.98 23.94
N ASN A 250 24.32 -27.02 24.28
CA ASN A 250 23.74 -26.38 25.46
C ASN A 250 23.83 -27.26 26.71
N LEU A 251 23.47 -28.54 26.57
CA LEU A 251 23.36 -29.49 27.67
C LEU A 251 23.78 -30.90 27.21
N ARG A 252 24.67 -31.53 27.98
CA ARG A 252 25.03 -32.95 27.85
C ARG A 252 24.58 -33.72 29.08
N LEU A 253 23.71 -34.71 28.88
CA LEU A 253 23.27 -35.67 29.88
C LEU A 253 23.99 -37.03 29.72
N MET A 254 24.46 -37.57 30.85
CA MET A 254 24.85 -38.97 31.00
C MET A 254 24.15 -39.60 32.21
N ASN A 255 23.89 -40.90 32.14
CA ASN A 255 23.57 -41.68 33.34
C ASN A 255 24.85 -41.92 34.17
N ASN A 256 24.70 -42.08 35.48
CA ASN A 256 25.77 -42.45 36.42
C ASN A 256 26.57 -43.68 35.97
N ALA A 257 25.90 -44.63 35.31
CA ALA A 257 26.49 -45.87 34.81
C ALA A 257 27.32 -45.72 33.52
N ASN A 258 27.36 -44.53 32.89
CA ASN A 258 28.10 -44.33 31.64
C ASN A 258 29.62 -44.57 31.83
N VAL A 259 30.22 -45.34 30.93
CA VAL A 259 31.64 -45.74 30.97
C VAL A 259 32.46 -45.23 29.78
N LEU A 260 31.87 -44.41 28.91
CA LEU A 260 32.55 -43.87 27.73
C LEU A 260 33.72 -42.99 28.14
N GLN A 261 34.85 -43.14 27.45
CA GLN A 261 36.01 -42.28 27.62
C GLN A 261 35.76 -40.97 26.87
N GLN A 262 35.49 -39.89 27.62
CA GLN A 262 35.37 -38.55 27.05
C GLN A 262 36.76 -37.96 26.84
N GLU A 263 37.06 -37.57 25.59
CA GLU A 263 38.29 -36.85 25.23
C GLU A 263 37.95 -35.51 24.58
N GLU A 264 38.70 -34.47 24.92
CA GLU A 264 38.52 -33.12 24.35
C GLU A 264 39.79 -32.69 23.62
N THR A 265 39.61 -32.22 22.38
CA THR A 265 40.62 -31.54 21.58
C THR A 265 40.20 -30.08 21.33
N SER A 266 41.03 -29.31 20.63
CA SER A 266 40.68 -27.95 20.21
C SER A 266 39.61 -27.89 19.10
N ASP A 267 39.32 -29.01 18.42
CA ASP A 267 38.32 -29.08 17.33
C ASP A 267 37.04 -29.83 17.71
N ARG A 268 37.11 -30.83 18.61
CA ARG A 268 35.97 -31.70 18.95
C ARG A 268 36.01 -32.18 20.40
N THR A 269 34.88 -32.74 20.85
CA THR A 269 34.82 -33.61 22.01
C THR A 269 34.24 -34.95 21.59
N SER A 270 34.94 -36.01 21.97
CA SER A 270 34.70 -37.39 21.57
C SER A 270 34.26 -38.22 22.77
N TRP A 271 33.38 -39.19 22.54
CA TRP A 271 33.00 -40.21 23.50
C TRP A 271 33.30 -41.57 22.89
N ILE A 272 34.28 -42.25 23.49
CA ILE A 272 34.98 -43.39 22.92
C ILE A 272 34.59 -44.66 23.69
N ALA A 273 34.38 -45.75 22.95
CA ALA A 273 34.10 -47.08 23.50
C ALA A 273 35.16 -47.56 24.52
N THR A 274 34.69 -48.27 25.54
CA THR A 274 35.54 -48.85 26.60
C THR A 274 35.21 -50.30 26.93
N GLN A 275 34.00 -50.77 26.63
CA GLN A 275 33.53 -52.13 26.82
C GLN A 275 32.24 -52.38 26.02
N ILE A 276 31.97 -53.65 25.74
CA ILE A 276 30.74 -54.12 25.10
C ILE A 276 29.50 -53.86 26.00
N THR A 277 28.37 -53.60 25.36
CA THR A 277 27.02 -53.44 25.95
C THR A 277 26.02 -54.42 25.31
N GLY A 278 24.72 -54.11 25.32
CA GLY A 278 23.66 -54.99 24.81
C GLY A 278 22.39 -54.98 25.67
N GLY A 279 21.26 -54.76 25.01
CA GLY A 279 19.96 -54.45 25.60
C GLY A 279 19.82 -52.96 25.90
N SER A 280 18.83 -52.32 25.27
CA SER A 280 18.48 -50.88 25.30
C SER A 280 18.87 -50.08 26.56
N TYR A 281 18.60 -50.60 27.76
CA TYR A 281 19.01 -49.92 29.00
C TYR A 281 20.53 -49.69 29.07
N TYR A 282 21.35 -50.69 28.76
CA TYR A 282 22.82 -50.59 28.78
C TYR A 282 23.33 -49.76 27.59
N GLU A 283 22.78 -49.99 26.39
CA GLU A 283 23.07 -49.24 25.16
C GLU A 283 22.86 -47.72 25.34
N ASN A 284 21.86 -47.31 26.14
CA ASN A 284 21.55 -45.91 26.41
C ASN A 284 22.27 -45.33 27.63
N ASN A 285 22.46 -46.11 28.71
CA ASN A 285 22.97 -45.59 29.99
C ASN A 285 24.45 -45.88 30.26
N VAL A 286 25.02 -46.91 29.63
CA VAL A 286 26.43 -47.33 29.83
C VAL A 286 27.30 -46.86 28.66
N SER A 287 26.87 -47.13 27.43
CA SER A 287 27.54 -46.76 26.17
C SER A 287 26.82 -45.65 25.39
N GLY A 288 25.86 -44.97 26.02
CA GLY A 288 25.07 -43.88 25.42
C GLY A 288 25.09 -42.58 26.22
N LEU A 289 24.65 -41.49 25.58
CA LEU A 289 24.45 -40.16 26.16
C LEU A 289 23.36 -39.38 25.41
N ALA A 290 22.93 -38.24 25.94
CA ALA A 290 22.02 -37.32 25.25
C ALA A 290 22.58 -35.89 25.23
N LEU A 291 22.37 -35.18 24.12
CA LEU A 291 22.98 -33.89 23.79
C LEU A 291 21.93 -32.93 23.23
N ARG A 292 21.68 -31.80 23.88
CA ARG A 292 20.84 -30.69 23.40
C ARG A 292 21.73 -29.60 22.80
N SER A 293 21.49 -29.22 21.55
CA SER A 293 22.20 -28.13 20.88
C SER A 293 21.83 -26.73 21.40
N ASN A 294 22.70 -25.74 21.18
CA ASN A 294 22.37 -24.32 21.29
C ASN A 294 21.48 -23.82 20.12
N SER A 295 21.46 -24.56 19.00
CA SER A 295 20.74 -24.23 17.77
C SER A 295 19.79 -25.35 17.31
N ASN A 296 19.18 -25.15 16.15
CA ASN A 296 18.44 -26.15 15.39
C ASN A 296 19.35 -27.17 14.66
N SER A 297 20.67 -27.16 14.89
CA SER A 297 21.66 -27.97 14.18
C SER A 297 22.74 -28.53 15.11
N MET A 298 23.51 -29.52 14.64
CA MET A 298 24.67 -30.06 15.33
C MET A 298 25.68 -30.60 14.32
N ASN A 299 26.95 -30.19 14.42
CA ASN A 299 28.04 -30.81 13.66
C ASN A 299 28.68 -31.93 14.49
N PHE A 300 28.12 -33.12 14.34
CA PHE A 300 28.61 -34.34 14.96
C PHE A 300 29.55 -35.08 14.01
N GLY A 301 30.08 -36.21 14.48
CA GLY A 301 30.62 -37.22 13.60
C GLY A 301 30.78 -38.55 14.31
N TYR A 302 31.20 -39.54 13.53
CA TYR A 302 31.32 -40.93 13.97
C TYR A 302 32.54 -41.56 13.32
N SER A 303 33.31 -42.31 14.09
CA SER A 303 34.37 -43.16 13.54
C SER A 303 34.30 -44.60 14.02
N SER A 304 34.51 -45.53 13.09
CA SER A 304 34.34 -46.98 13.27
C SER A 304 35.62 -47.70 13.70
N THR A 305 35.47 -48.97 14.03
CA THR A 305 36.56 -49.98 14.04
C THR A 305 36.76 -50.56 12.62
N GLU A 306 37.48 -51.68 12.47
CA GLU A 306 37.50 -52.44 11.21
C GLU A 306 36.11 -52.87 10.72
N THR A 307 35.13 -53.04 11.62
CA THR A 307 33.71 -53.20 11.26
C THR A 307 32.82 -52.88 12.46
N CYS A 308 32.15 -51.72 12.45
CA CYS A 308 31.03 -51.40 13.34
C CYS A 308 30.20 -50.21 12.80
N SER A 309 28.95 -50.12 13.22
CA SER A 309 28.01 -49.07 12.84
C SER A 309 27.12 -48.67 14.01
N ALA A 310 26.79 -47.38 14.08
CA ALA A 310 25.89 -46.82 15.08
C ALA A 310 24.62 -46.27 14.43
N VAL A 311 23.51 -46.37 15.17
CA VAL A 311 22.17 -45.97 14.72
C VAL A 311 21.76 -44.66 15.39
N PHE A 312 21.23 -43.73 14.60
CA PHE A 312 20.94 -42.37 15.03
C PHE A 312 19.51 -41.95 14.67
N GLY A 313 18.84 -41.32 15.62
CA GLY A 313 17.65 -40.51 15.38
C GLY A 313 17.94 -39.03 15.64
N LEU A 314 17.09 -38.16 15.09
CA LEU A 314 17.04 -36.74 15.46
C LEU A 314 15.84 -36.50 16.37
N TYR A 315 16.01 -35.67 17.41
CA TYR A 315 15.03 -35.49 18.47
C TYR A 315 14.83 -34.01 18.84
N VAL A 316 13.75 -33.71 19.57
CA VAL A 316 13.57 -32.49 20.39
C VAL A 316 12.96 -32.86 21.75
N GLU A 317 13.24 -32.07 22.79
CA GLU A 317 12.54 -32.16 24.08
C GLU A 317 11.08 -31.66 23.96
N LYS A 318 10.21 -32.08 24.90
CA LYS A 318 8.76 -31.84 24.82
C LYS A 318 8.29 -30.70 25.72
N LEU A 319 8.10 -29.52 25.13
CA LEU A 319 7.24 -28.46 25.67
C LEU A 319 5.80 -28.70 25.16
N ASP A 320 5.19 -29.79 25.62
CA ASP A 320 3.96 -30.37 25.06
C ASP A 320 2.89 -30.58 26.17
N PRO A 321 1.69 -29.95 26.09
CA PRO A 321 1.26 -29.03 25.03
C PRO A 321 2.00 -27.68 25.07
N SER A 322 1.94 -26.95 23.94
CA SER A 322 2.25 -25.51 23.90
C SER A 322 1.45 -24.75 24.96
N PRO A 323 1.95 -23.60 25.46
CA PRO A 323 1.19 -22.72 26.32
C PRO A 323 -0.18 -22.35 25.71
N VAL A 324 -1.22 -22.30 26.54
CA VAL A 324 -2.56 -21.89 26.10
C VAL A 324 -2.78 -20.43 26.51
N LEU A 325 -3.11 -19.59 25.53
CA LEU A 325 -3.40 -18.17 25.73
C LEU A 325 -4.87 -17.89 25.43
N GLU A 326 -5.53 -17.21 26.36
CA GLU A 326 -6.90 -16.71 26.27
C GLU A 326 -6.89 -15.18 26.37
N VAL A 327 -7.86 -14.52 25.74
CA VAL A 327 -8.08 -13.06 25.87
C VAL A 327 -9.55 -12.76 26.17
N GLU A 328 -9.78 -11.80 27.06
CA GLU A 328 -11.10 -11.28 27.39
C GLU A 328 -11.02 -9.74 27.52
N PRO A 329 -11.87 -8.97 26.82
CA PRO A 329 -12.85 -9.40 25.81
C PRO A 329 -12.22 -9.67 24.43
N THR A 330 -12.95 -10.39 23.59
CA THR A 330 -12.57 -10.68 22.19
C THR A 330 -12.84 -9.54 21.22
N GLU A 331 -13.57 -8.49 21.64
CA GLU A 331 -13.80 -7.26 20.88
C GLU A 331 -13.92 -6.05 21.81
N ILE A 332 -13.44 -4.88 21.35
CA ILE A 332 -13.48 -3.61 22.09
C ILE A 332 -13.74 -2.43 21.15
N PRO A 333 -14.31 -1.30 21.66
CA PRO A 333 -14.23 -0.02 20.96
C PRO A 333 -12.79 0.41 20.69
N ALA A 334 -12.53 0.98 19.52
CA ALA A 334 -11.25 1.55 19.11
C ALA A 334 -10.99 2.92 19.77
N LYS A 335 -11.06 2.97 21.11
CA LYS A 335 -10.89 4.18 21.94
C LYS A 335 -9.91 3.94 23.08
N GLU A 336 -9.31 4.99 23.63
CA GLU A 336 -8.42 4.88 24.78
C GLU A 336 -9.12 4.28 26.03
N GLY A 337 -8.36 3.57 26.87
CA GLY A 337 -8.78 3.10 28.19
C GLY A 337 -9.61 1.81 28.26
N GLN A 338 -9.80 1.08 27.16
CA GLN A 338 -10.53 -0.20 27.17
C GLN A 338 -9.64 -1.31 27.77
N ASP A 339 -10.10 -1.99 28.82
CA ASP A 339 -9.36 -3.11 29.43
C ASP A 339 -9.28 -4.31 28.48
N VAL A 340 -8.10 -4.93 28.41
CA VAL A 340 -7.87 -6.22 27.75
C VAL A 340 -7.08 -7.10 28.72
N THR A 341 -7.61 -8.28 29.04
CA THR A 341 -7.00 -9.22 29.97
C THR A 341 -6.57 -10.48 29.24
N TYR A 342 -5.30 -10.86 29.40
CA TYR A 342 -4.74 -12.08 28.85
C TYR A 342 -4.52 -13.10 29.94
N LYS A 343 -5.01 -14.32 29.76
CA LYS A 343 -4.77 -15.46 30.67
C LYS A 343 -3.96 -16.52 29.94
N ALA A 344 -2.74 -16.72 30.39
CA ALA A 344 -1.80 -17.70 29.85
C ALA A 344 -1.64 -18.89 30.81
N THR A 345 -1.69 -20.11 30.29
CA THR A 345 -1.54 -21.36 31.05
C THR A 345 -0.35 -22.13 30.50
N PHE A 346 0.58 -22.49 31.39
CA PHE A 346 1.87 -23.11 31.07
C PHE A 346 1.99 -24.44 31.81
N LYS A 347 2.07 -25.55 31.08
CA LYS A 347 2.51 -26.83 31.66
C LYS A 347 4.01 -26.77 31.89
N VAL A 348 4.47 -27.16 33.07
CA VAL A 348 5.90 -27.37 33.37
C VAL A 348 6.32 -28.73 32.78
N PRO A 349 7.32 -28.80 31.87
CA PRO A 349 7.85 -30.07 31.37
C PRO A 349 8.56 -30.87 32.47
N VAL A 350 8.43 -32.20 32.48
CA VAL A 350 9.01 -33.06 33.52
C VAL A 350 10.52 -33.27 33.31
N PRO A 351 11.39 -32.92 34.29
CA PRO A 351 12.83 -33.21 34.26
C PRO A 351 13.16 -34.70 34.17
N GLY A 352 14.15 -35.05 33.34
CA GLY A 352 14.58 -36.43 33.13
C GLY A 352 13.53 -37.31 32.44
N LYS A 353 12.56 -36.69 31.75
CA LYS A 353 11.51 -37.35 30.97
C LYS A 353 11.16 -36.52 29.74
N ASP A 354 10.47 -35.41 29.93
CA ASP A 354 10.07 -34.49 28.85
C ASP A 354 11.26 -33.59 28.45
N LEU A 355 12.10 -33.27 29.44
CA LEU A 355 13.42 -32.65 29.33
C LEU A 355 14.52 -33.66 29.66
N LEU A 356 15.75 -33.43 29.17
CA LEU A 356 16.93 -34.23 29.55
C LEU A 356 17.25 -34.11 31.06
N ALA A 357 17.07 -32.93 31.64
CA ALA A 357 17.44 -32.62 33.01
C ALA A 357 16.46 -31.65 33.70
N ALA A 358 16.76 -31.25 34.94
CA ALA A 358 16.06 -30.16 35.60
C ALA A 358 16.56 -28.83 35.02
N PRO A 359 15.67 -27.89 34.66
CA PRO A 359 16.09 -26.65 34.02
C PRO A 359 16.81 -25.72 34.99
N SER A 360 17.75 -24.95 34.46
CA SER A 360 18.41 -23.82 35.12
C SER A 360 17.55 -22.55 35.07
N SER A 361 16.65 -22.39 34.09
CA SER A 361 15.69 -21.28 34.01
C SER A 361 14.32 -21.68 33.47
N ILE A 362 13.28 -20.99 33.94
CA ILE A 362 11.93 -20.98 33.36
C ILE A 362 11.48 -19.52 33.27
N GLU A 363 11.20 -19.04 32.07
CA GLU A 363 10.74 -17.67 31.82
C GLU A 363 9.49 -17.67 30.92
N MET A 364 8.58 -16.71 31.12
CA MET A 364 7.40 -16.49 30.27
C MET A 364 7.47 -15.08 29.70
N VAL A 365 7.83 -14.98 28.42
CA VAL A 365 8.04 -13.73 27.69
C VAL A 365 6.75 -13.34 26.98
N GLN A 366 6.12 -12.27 27.43
CA GLN A 366 4.90 -11.69 26.86
C GLN A 366 5.27 -10.37 26.16
N ASN A 367 4.83 -10.19 24.91
CA ASN A 367 5.09 -8.96 24.14
C ASN A 367 3.76 -8.35 23.68
N PHE A 368 3.41 -7.19 24.21
CA PHE A 368 2.14 -6.54 23.92
C PHE A 368 2.18 -5.73 22.63
N ASP A 369 1.05 -5.68 21.94
CA ASP A 369 0.78 -4.71 20.88
C ASP A 369 1.05 -3.28 21.37
N ASP A 370 1.60 -2.40 20.54
CA ASP A 370 2.07 -1.07 20.98
C ASP A 370 0.92 -0.09 21.30
N ARG A 371 -0.32 -0.48 20.99
CA ARG A 371 -1.58 0.15 21.39
C ARG A 371 -2.07 -0.26 22.78
N LEU A 372 -1.38 -1.16 23.48
CA LEU A 372 -1.74 -1.62 24.83
C LEU A 372 -0.72 -1.21 25.90
N ASP A 373 -1.21 -0.62 26.99
CA ASP A 373 -0.42 -0.32 28.19
C ASP A 373 -0.56 -1.46 29.22
N TYR A 374 0.54 -2.15 29.51
CA TYR A 374 0.61 -3.12 30.62
C TYR A 374 0.41 -2.43 31.98
N LYS A 375 -0.56 -2.94 32.75
CA LYS A 375 -0.92 -2.47 34.11
C LYS A 375 -0.26 -3.32 35.20
N GLU A 376 -0.64 -4.59 35.27
CA GLU A 376 -0.24 -5.53 36.33
C GLU A 376 -0.37 -6.99 35.85
N LEU A 377 0.19 -7.93 36.60
CA LEU A 377 -0.06 -9.36 36.41
C LEU A 377 -0.20 -10.10 37.74
N LYS A 378 -0.79 -11.29 37.68
CA LYS A 378 -0.91 -12.26 38.77
C LYS A 378 -0.39 -13.61 38.28
N VAL A 379 0.45 -14.27 39.07
CA VAL A 379 0.93 -15.64 38.80
C VAL A 379 0.32 -16.61 39.82
N GLU A 380 -0.15 -17.76 39.35
CA GLU A 380 -0.74 -18.82 40.18
C GLU A 380 -0.20 -20.19 39.78
N SER A 381 -0.11 -21.13 40.72
CA SER A 381 0.13 -22.54 40.41
C SER A 381 -0.53 -23.45 41.45
N GLY A 382 -1.10 -24.58 41.03
CA GLY A 382 -1.75 -25.54 41.93
C GLY A 382 -2.94 -24.98 42.74
N GLY A 383 -3.56 -23.89 42.28
CA GLY A 383 -4.60 -23.16 43.02
C GLY A 383 -4.08 -22.18 44.08
N VAL A 384 -2.77 -21.93 44.14
CA VAL A 384 -2.11 -20.97 45.03
C VAL A 384 -1.60 -19.78 44.21
N THR A 385 -1.92 -18.56 44.64
CA THR A 385 -1.29 -17.35 44.08
C THR A 385 0.16 -17.24 44.57
N LEU A 386 1.09 -17.14 43.62
CA LEU A 386 2.53 -17.07 43.89
C LEU A 386 2.96 -15.64 44.28
N GLN A 387 4.15 -15.52 44.89
CA GLN A 387 4.67 -14.27 45.46
C GLN A 387 5.84 -13.72 44.64
N GLU A 388 5.70 -12.48 44.15
CA GLU A 388 6.81 -11.78 43.49
C GLU A 388 7.99 -11.57 44.45
N GLY A 389 9.22 -11.69 43.92
CA GLY A 389 10.47 -11.65 44.67
C GLY A 389 10.84 -12.97 45.36
N ARG A 390 9.86 -13.87 45.56
CA ARG A 390 10.08 -15.19 46.17
C ARG A 390 9.96 -16.34 45.17
N ASP A 391 8.81 -16.45 44.52
CA ASP A 391 8.47 -17.55 43.62
C ASP A 391 8.75 -17.20 42.15
N TYR A 392 8.58 -15.91 41.80
CA TYR A 392 8.94 -15.35 40.49
C TYR A 392 9.43 -13.90 40.62
N THR A 393 10.02 -13.34 39.55
CA THR A 393 10.26 -11.90 39.39
C THR A 393 9.68 -11.40 38.06
N ILE A 394 9.44 -10.08 37.95
CA ILE A 394 8.98 -9.43 36.71
C ILE A 394 10.10 -8.53 36.16
N GLU A 395 10.36 -8.63 34.87
CA GLU A 395 11.19 -7.71 34.09
C GLU A 395 10.32 -7.05 33.01
N LYS A 396 10.35 -5.71 32.88
CA LYS A 396 9.63 -4.97 31.83
C LYS A 396 10.60 -4.13 31.01
N SER A 397 10.57 -4.31 29.68
CA SER A 397 11.36 -3.56 28.71
C SER A 397 10.47 -3.14 27.54
N GLY A 398 10.07 -1.87 27.51
CA GLY A 398 9.08 -1.37 26.55
C GLY A 398 7.74 -2.11 26.67
N GLN A 399 7.31 -2.74 25.59
CA GLN A 399 6.10 -3.58 25.52
C GLN A 399 6.31 -5.03 25.98
N THR A 400 7.56 -5.46 26.17
CA THR A 400 7.89 -6.81 26.63
C THR A 400 7.82 -6.87 28.15
N VAL A 401 7.11 -7.87 28.66
CA VAL A 401 7.04 -8.22 30.09
C VAL A 401 7.42 -9.69 30.23
N THR A 402 8.50 -9.95 30.95
CA THR A 402 9.00 -11.30 31.21
C THR A 402 8.79 -11.66 32.68
N VAL A 403 8.10 -12.77 32.92
CA VAL A 403 8.03 -13.39 34.25
C VAL A 403 9.11 -14.46 34.34
N LYS A 404 9.90 -14.46 35.42
CA LYS A 404 11.04 -15.38 35.60
C LYS A 404 10.84 -16.16 36.90
N MET A 405 10.75 -17.49 36.83
CA MET A 405 10.58 -18.32 38.02
C MET A 405 11.90 -18.36 38.81
N THR A 406 11.84 -18.25 40.14
CA THR A 406 13.07 -18.19 40.94
C THR A 406 13.74 -19.57 41.06
N PRO A 407 15.06 -19.61 41.37
CA PRO A 407 15.73 -20.85 41.72
C PRO A 407 15.21 -21.54 43.00
N GLU A 408 14.34 -20.91 43.80
CA GLU A 408 13.60 -21.60 44.88
C GLU A 408 12.40 -22.36 44.28
N TYR A 409 11.60 -21.69 43.44
CA TYR A 409 10.45 -22.30 42.77
C TYR A 409 10.87 -23.48 41.87
N ILE A 410 11.89 -23.30 41.03
CA ILE A 410 12.35 -24.36 40.09
C ILE A 410 12.81 -25.60 40.87
N LYS A 411 13.52 -25.44 42.00
CA LYS A 411 13.96 -26.54 42.87
C LYS A 411 12.83 -27.28 43.58
N SER A 412 11.62 -26.71 43.65
CA SER A 412 10.45 -27.42 44.17
C SER A 412 9.99 -28.57 43.25
N ASN A 413 10.38 -28.53 41.96
CA ASN A 413 9.97 -29.46 40.91
C ASN A 413 8.43 -29.65 40.85
N SER A 414 7.69 -28.53 41.00
CA SER A 414 6.23 -28.52 40.90
C SER A 414 5.78 -28.92 39.49
N ALA A 415 5.03 -30.02 39.40
CA ALA A 415 4.37 -30.45 38.17
C ALA A 415 2.99 -29.78 37.95
N ALA A 416 2.59 -28.85 38.81
CA ALA A 416 1.37 -28.08 38.64
C ALA A 416 1.57 -26.98 37.58
N GLU A 417 0.54 -26.75 36.76
CA GLU A 417 0.54 -25.69 35.75
C GLU A 417 0.78 -24.32 36.39
N ILE A 418 1.46 -23.44 35.66
CA ILE A 418 1.62 -22.03 36.02
C ILE A 418 0.60 -21.25 35.18
N ILE A 419 -0.18 -20.40 35.83
CA ILE A 419 -1.19 -19.55 35.19
C ILE A 419 -0.77 -18.10 35.42
N ILE A 420 -0.63 -17.32 34.34
CA ILE A 420 -0.32 -15.89 34.41
C ILE A 420 -1.49 -15.11 33.82
N THR A 421 -2.10 -14.25 34.63
CA THR A 421 -3.12 -13.31 34.18
C THR A 421 -2.50 -11.92 34.08
N TYR A 422 -2.35 -11.41 32.86
CA TYR A 422 -1.85 -10.06 32.57
C TYR A 422 -3.03 -9.12 32.31
N LYS A 423 -3.04 -7.94 32.93
CA LYS A 423 -4.00 -6.88 32.62
C LYS A 423 -3.33 -5.77 31.83
N THR A 424 -3.95 -5.37 30.73
CA THR A 424 -3.59 -4.17 29.97
C THR A 424 -4.83 -3.29 29.77
N ALA A 425 -4.65 -2.09 29.22
CA ALA A 425 -5.73 -1.38 28.53
C ALA A 425 -5.21 -0.70 27.27
N THR A 426 -6.10 -0.31 26.37
CA THR A 426 -5.74 0.49 25.21
C THR A 426 -5.18 1.86 25.60
N ASN A 427 -4.12 2.28 24.93
CA ASN A 427 -3.65 3.66 24.92
C ASN A 427 -4.15 4.37 23.65
N LYS A 428 -3.97 5.70 23.60
CA LYS A 428 -4.44 6.55 22.50
C LYS A 428 -4.15 6.07 21.08
N LYS A 429 -3.08 5.30 20.84
CA LYS A 429 -2.77 4.79 19.48
C LYS A 429 -3.85 3.88 18.91
N VAL A 430 -4.75 3.32 19.72
CA VAL A 430 -5.87 2.52 19.21
C VAL A 430 -6.89 3.35 18.41
N GLU A 431 -6.91 4.67 18.63
CA GLU A 431 -7.71 5.65 17.88
C GLU A 431 -7.04 6.06 16.55
N GLU A 432 -5.75 5.74 16.37
CA GLU A 432 -5.01 5.99 15.14
C GLU A 432 -5.26 4.87 14.11
N LYS A 433 -5.21 5.21 12.81
CA LYS A 433 -5.49 4.24 11.74
C LYS A 433 -4.44 3.13 11.70
N GLY A 434 -4.82 1.93 12.15
CA GLY A 434 -3.93 0.77 12.29
C GLY A 434 -4.59 -0.57 11.92
N PRO A 435 -3.96 -1.71 12.30
CA PRO A 435 -4.50 -3.05 12.07
C PRO A 435 -5.85 -3.26 12.76
N GLU A 436 -6.77 -4.00 12.14
CA GLU A 436 -8.17 -4.14 12.60
C GLU A 436 -8.35 -5.02 13.85
N LYS A 437 -7.28 -5.66 14.29
CA LYS A 437 -7.19 -6.47 15.51
C LYS A 437 -5.94 -6.09 16.29
N ILE A 438 -6.03 -6.24 17.61
CA ILE A 438 -4.89 -6.37 18.51
C ILE A 438 -4.59 -7.86 18.61
N ASN A 439 -3.39 -8.28 18.21
CA ASN A 439 -2.97 -9.68 18.24
C ASN A 439 -1.94 -9.89 19.36
N ASN A 440 -1.99 -11.05 20.02
CA ASN A 440 -1.03 -11.38 21.08
C ASN A 440 -0.67 -12.88 21.10
N THR A 441 0.56 -13.16 21.52
CA THR A 441 1.16 -14.49 21.69
C THR A 441 2.17 -14.38 22.84
N VAL A 442 2.23 -15.38 23.71
CA VAL A 442 3.21 -15.47 24.81
C VAL A 442 4.12 -16.68 24.60
N THR A 443 5.41 -16.56 24.92
CA THR A 443 6.38 -17.64 24.74
C THR A 443 6.88 -18.15 26.08
N LEU A 444 6.79 -19.47 26.27
CA LEU A 444 7.48 -20.17 27.35
C LEU A 444 8.92 -20.43 26.93
N HIS A 445 9.87 -20.09 27.79
CA HIS A 445 11.26 -20.48 27.68
C HIS A 445 11.64 -21.39 28.85
N VAL A 446 12.40 -22.44 28.54
CA VAL A 446 12.95 -23.39 29.51
C VAL A 446 14.39 -23.64 29.11
N ASP A 447 15.35 -23.16 29.91
CA ASP A 447 16.75 -22.99 29.49
C ASP A 447 16.86 -22.19 28.17
N ASN A 448 17.31 -22.84 27.08
CA ASN A 448 17.34 -22.29 25.73
C ASN A 448 16.20 -22.80 24.82
N LEU A 449 15.33 -23.68 25.32
CA LEU A 449 14.14 -24.18 24.64
C LEU A 449 13.08 -23.07 24.61
N SER A 450 12.23 -23.08 23.57
CA SER A 450 11.13 -22.11 23.42
C SER A 450 9.86 -22.83 22.97
N ALA A 451 8.70 -22.39 23.44
CA ALA A 451 7.40 -22.83 22.96
C ALA A 451 6.42 -21.64 22.93
N PRO A 452 6.00 -21.16 21.74
CA PRO A 452 4.98 -20.13 21.64
C PRO A 452 3.60 -20.69 21.98
N SER A 453 2.72 -19.82 22.49
CA SER A 453 1.30 -20.10 22.66
C SER A 453 0.55 -20.14 21.34
N ASN A 454 -0.73 -20.53 21.38
CA ASN A 454 -1.65 -20.07 20.34
C ASN A 454 -1.68 -18.54 20.28
N GLN A 455 -1.90 -17.98 19.09
CA GLN A 455 -2.22 -16.57 18.95
C GLN A 455 -3.66 -16.31 19.39
N VAL A 456 -3.91 -15.13 19.95
CA VAL A 456 -5.25 -14.59 20.23
C VAL A 456 -5.42 -13.22 19.57
N SER A 457 -6.67 -12.82 19.34
CA SER A 457 -7.03 -11.55 18.74
C SER A 457 -8.18 -10.88 19.50
N THR A 458 -8.04 -9.60 19.82
CA THR A 458 -9.16 -8.72 20.18
C THR A 458 -9.48 -7.83 18.97
N ALA A 459 -10.72 -7.91 18.46
CA ALA A 459 -11.17 -7.11 17.33
C ALA A 459 -11.46 -5.65 17.74
N LEU A 460 -11.17 -4.70 16.85
CA LEU A 460 -11.49 -3.29 17.05
C LEU A 460 -12.82 -2.91 16.40
N LEU A 461 -13.68 -2.26 17.18
CA LEU A 461 -14.99 -1.76 16.78
C LEU A 461 -14.97 -0.23 16.70
N TYR A 462 -15.49 0.30 15.59
CA TYR A 462 -15.37 1.72 15.25
C TYR A 462 -16.72 2.45 15.35
N GLU A 463 -16.66 3.76 15.15
CA GLU A 463 -17.80 4.68 15.21
C GLU A 463 -18.06 5.33 13.84
N LYS A 464 -19.26 5.87 13.66
CA LYS A 464 -19.64 6.72 12.52
C LYS A 464 -20.08 8.08 13.04
N HIS A 465 -19.34 9.11 12.66
CA HIS A 465 -19.57 10.49 13.03
C HIS A 465 -20.17 11.30 11.86
N HIS A 466 -20.86 12.38 12.21
CA HIS A 466 -21.34 13.38 11.27
C HIS A 466 -20.85 14.76 11.72
N GLU A 467 -20.57 15.65 10.77
CA GLU A 467 -20.31 17.07 10.98
C GLU A 467 -21.26 17.89 10.10
N PHE A 468 -21.62 19.11 10.51
CA PHE A 468 -22.32 20.07 9.65
C PHE A 468 -21.49 21.33 9.40
N VAL A 469 -21.41 21.74 8.14
CA VAL A 469 -20.67 22.90 7.67
C VAL A 469 -21.56 23.84 6.83
N SER A 470 -21.22 25.13 6.84
CA SER A 470 -21.86 26.11 5.96
C SER A 470 -21.24 26.06 4.57
N GLY A 471 -22.09 25.85 3.56
CA GLY A 471 -21.75 26.01 2.14
C GLY A 471 -21.78 27.48 1.69
N THR A 472 -22.27 28.41 2.50
CA THR A 472 -22.38 29.83 2.17
C THR A 472 -21.21 30.63 2.78
N PRO A 473 -20.29 31.17 1.98
CA PRO A 473 -19.12 31.89 2.49
C PRO A 473 -19.49 33.06 3.41
N GLY A 474 -18.86 33.12 4.59
CA GLY A 474 -19.08 34.19 5.56
C GLY A 474 -20.36 34.07 6.40
N LYS A 475 -21.12 32.97 6.31
CA LYS A 475 -22.24 32.66 7.21
C LYS A 475 -21.91 31.46 8.10
N GLU A 476 -22.05 31.61 9.41
CA GLU A 476 -21.95 30.52 10.39
C GLU A 476 -23.30 29.80 10.55
N LEU A 477 -23.27 28.50 10.86
CA LEU A 477 -24.49 27.73 11.11
C LEU A 477 -25.17 28.16 12.43
N PRO A 478 -26.50 28.40 12.42
CA PRO A 478 -27.27 28.69 13.63
C PRO A 478 -27.37 27.44 14.52
N GLN A 479 -27.74 27.62 15.80
CA GLN A 479 -27.78 26.50 16.74
C GLN A 479 -28.88 25.49 16.35
N GLU A 480 -29.99 25.98 15.82
CA GLU A 480 -31.12 25.22 15.32
C GLU A 480 -30.75 24.29 14.14
N VAL A 481 -29.65 24.55 13.43
CA VAL A 481 -29.07 23.62 12.43
C VAL A 481 -28.10 22.63 13.08
N LYS A 482 -27.29 23.08 14.05
CA LYS A 482 -26.35 22.22 14.80
C LYS A 482 -27.08 21.16 15.63
N ASP A 483 -28.26 21.48 16.16
CA ASP A 483 -29.10 20.57 16.96
C ASP A 483 -29.77 19.46 16.10
N LEU A 484 -29.72 19.56 14.76
CA LEU A 484 -30.18 18.52 13.83
C LEU A 484 -29.10 17.46 13.51
N LEU A 485 -27.89 17.59 14.08
CA LEU A 485 -26.76 16.71 13.78
C LEU A 485 -27.05 15.27 14.25
N PRO A 486 -26.98 14.24 13.37
CA PRO A 486 -27.31 12.88 13.76
C PRO A 486 -26.28 12.31 14.74
N ALA A 487 -26.77 11.61 15.77
CA ALA A 487 -25.95 10.99 16.79
C ALA A 487 -24.93 9.98 16.22
N THR A 488 -23.78 9.87 16.89
CA THR A 488 -22.74 8.89 16.59
C THR A 488 -23.28 7.46 16.68
N GLU A 489 -23.15 6.70 15.60
CA GLU A 489 -23.37 5.25 15.59
C GLU A 489 -22.09 4.54 16.04
N LYS A 490 -22.21 3.46 16.80
CA LYS A 490 -21.09 2.82 17.53
C LYS A 490 -21.05 1.32 17.28
N ASN A 491 -19.96 0.69 17.69
CA ASN A 491 -19.73 -0.76 17.67
C ASN A 491 -19.73 -1.35 16.24
N LEU A 492 -19.21 -0.60 15.26
CA LEU A 492 -19.18 -0.98 13.85
C LEU A 492 -17.96 -1.87 13.56
N PRO A 493 -18.12 -3.13 13.11
CA PRO A 493 -16.99 -3.99 12.79
C PRO A 493 -16.18 -3.47 11.59
N ASN A 494 -14.86 -3.69 11.61
CA ASN A 494 -14.01 -3.37 10.47
C ASN A 494 -14.46 -4.12 9.19
N GLY A 495 -14.41 -3.43 8.05
CA GLY A 495 -14.94 -3.91 6.76
C GLY A 495 -16.42 -3.59 6.52
N SER A 496 -17.14 -3.06 7.52
CA SER A 496 -18.53 -2.63 7.34
C SER A 496 -18.62 -1.41 6.41
N GLN A 497 -19.45 -1.47 5.37
CA GLN A 497 -19.84 -0.29 4.60
C GLN A 497 -21.01 0.40 5.30
N VAL A 498 -20.85 1.69 5.60
CA VAL A 498 -21.85 2.52 6.30
C VAL A 498 -22.27 3.72 5.46
N THR A 499 -23.49 4.19 5.67
CA THR A 499 -24.07 5.37 5.01
C THR A 499 -24.33 6.48 6.02
N PRO A 500 -24.31 7.77 5.61
CA PRO A 500 -24.66 8.86 6.50
C PRO A 500 -26.14 8.77 6.91
N THR A 501 -26.43 9.20 8.13
CA THR A 501 -27.80 9.32 8.64
C THR A 501 -28.32 10.70 8.24
N GLN A 502 -29.51 10.82 7.66
CA GLN A 502 -30.06 12.14 7.30
C GLN A 502 -30.47 12.94 8.56
N PRO A 503 -30.37 14.29 8.55
CA PRO A 503 -30.96 15.11 9.62
C PRO A 503 -32.48 14.93 9.69
N SER A 504 -33.05 15.21 10.87
CA SER A 504 -34.50 15.13 11.09
C SER A 504 -35.31 16.24 10.40
N GLN A 505 -34.64 17.29 9.91
CA GLN A 505 -35.20 18.34 9.06
C GLN A 505 -34.16 18.77 8.02
N THR A 506 -34.60 19.15 6.81
CA THR A 506 -33.72 19.62 5.72
C THR A 506 -33.83 21.13 5.46
N GLU A 507 -34.69 21.85 6.17
CA GLU A 507 -34.81 23.31 6.12
C GLU A 507 -34.95 23.89 7.53
N VAL A 508 -34.26 25.01 7.80
CA VAL A 508 -34.37 25.78 9.04
C VAL A 508 -34.54 27.26 8.70
N LYS A 509 -35.65 27.86 9.12
CA LYS A 509 -35.97 29.27 8.85
C LYS A 509 -35.53 30.16 10.01
N THR A 510 -34.80 31.21 9.70
CA THR A 510 -34.28 32.21 10.66
C THR A 510 -34.78 33.60 10.29
N ALA A 511 -34.57 34.59 11.15
CA ALA A 511 -34.97 35.98 10.90
C ALA A 511 -34.21 36.67 9.75
N GLU A 512 -33.12 36.07 9.24
CA GLU A 512 -32.34 36.60 8.11
C GLU A 512 -32.64 35.91 6.76
N GLY A 513 -33.22 34.71 6.79
CA GLY A 513 -33.35 33.83 5.62
C GLY A 513 -33.55 32.36 5.99
N THR A 514 -33.50 31.48 4.99
CA THR A 514 -33.67 30.03 5.14
C THR A 514 -32.35 29.29 4.93
N TRP A 515 -31.99 28.40 5.84
CA TRP A 515 -30.95 27.40 5.65
C TRP A 515 -31.56 26.12 5.09
N SER A 516 -30.97 25.57 4.02
CA SER A 516 -31.39 24.31 3.41
C SER A 516 -30.23 23.33 3.32
N PHE A 517 -30.44 22.10 3.81
CA PHE A 517 -29.50 21.00 3.67
C PHE A 517 -29.37 20.59 2.20
N LYS A 518 -28.15 20.24 1.77
CA LYS A 518 -27.88 19.84 0.39
C LYS A 518 -27.55 18.36 0.28
N SER A 519 -26.43 17.94 0.87
CA SER A 519 -25.96 16.56 0.87
C SER A 519 -24.85 16.37 1.89
N TYR A 520 -24.46 15.11 2.09
CA TYR A 520 -23.15 14.77 2.65
C TYR A 520 -22.08 14.73 1.55
N ASP A 521 -20.83 14.91 1.93
CA ASP A 521 -19.64 14.79 1.09
C ASP A 521 -19.48 13.40 0.42
N LYS A 522 -19.97 12.35 1.08
CA LYS A 522 -19.96 10.96 0.62
C LYS A 522 -21.35 10.33 0.74
N THR A 523 -21.68 9.41 -0.15
CA THR A 523 -22.89 8.57 -0.05
C THR A 523 -22.70 7.34 0.84
N SER A 524 -21.46 6.85 0.97
CA SER A 524 -21.07 5.77 1.89
C SER A 524 -19.57 5.81 2.16
N GLU A 525 -19.13 5.12 3.22
CA GLU A 525 -17.72 4.94 3.58
C GLU A 525 -17.55 3.53 4.18
N THR A 526 -16.40 2.90 3.98
CA THR A 526 -16.10 1.58 4.56
C THR A 526 -15.17 1.73 5.74
N ILE A 527 -15.57 1.22 6.91
CA ILE A 527 -14.74 1.15 8.11
C ILE A 527 -13.48 0.34 7.77
N ASN A 528 -12.31 0.99 7.87
CA ASN A 528 -11.03 0.42 7.47
C ASN A 528 -9.92 0.94 8.40
N GLY A 529 -9.81 0.34 9.58
CA GLY A 529 -8.85 0.67 10.63
C GLY A 529 -9.11 1.99 11.37
N ALA A 530 -10.21 2.70 11.07
CA ALA A 530 -10.57 3.99 11.65
C ALA A 530 -12.08 4.25 11.56
N ASP A 531 -12.57 5.21 12.36
CA ASP A 531 -13.96 5.69 12.38
C ASP A 531 -14.36 6.33 11.02
N ALA A 532 -15.64 6.19 10.64
CA ALA A 532 -16.20 6.84 9.45
C ALA A 532 -16.66 8.27 9.74
N HIS A 533 -16.53 9.18 8.77
CA HIS A 533 -16.84 10.59 8.94
C HIS A 533 -17.56 11.17 7.73
N PHE A 534 -18.76 11.73 7.94
CA PHE A 534 -19.60 12.34 6.91
C PHE A 534 -19.84 13.82 7.18
N VAL A 535 -19.49 14.68 6.24
CA VAL A 535 -19.61 16.14 6.35
C VAL A 535 -20.82 16.63 5.55
N GLY A 536 -21.83 17.14 6.24
CA GLY A 536 -23.09 17.60 5.66
C GLY A 536 -23.11 19.11 5.41
N ALA A 537 -23.42 19.52 4.17
CA ALA A 537 -23.42 20.93 3.77
C ALA A 537 -24.83 21.56 3.84
N TRP A 538 -24.91 22.73 4.47
CA TRP A 538 -26.11 23.58 4.52
C TRP A 538 -25.86 24.92 3.80
N GLU A 539 -26.79 25.38 2.98
CA GLU A 539 -26.72 26.66 2.25
C GLU A 539 -27.76 27.65 2.77
N PHE A 540 -27.41 28.93 2.89
CA PHE A 540 -28.25 30.02 3.34
C PHE A 540 -28.79 30.86 2.16
N THR A 541 -30.12 30.94 2.05
CA THR A 541 -30.83 31.85 1.14
C THR A 541 -31.38 33.04 1.93
N PRO A 542 -30.94 34.29 1.66
CA PRO A 542 -31.46 35.49 2.32
C PRO A 542 -32.97 35.70 2.09
N ALA A 543 -33.63 36.36 3.04
CA ALA A 543 -34.98 36.89 2.81
C ALA A 543 -34.97 38.07 1.80
N PRO A 544 -36.02 38.23 0.97
CA PRO A 544 -36.09 39.33 -0.01
C PRO A 544 -36.27 40.70 0.67
N THR A 545 -35.80 41.74 -0.03
CA THR A 545 -36.04 43.15 0.31
C THR A 545 -36.82 43.85 -0.80
N TYR A 546 -37.46 44.96 -0.44
CA TYR A 546 -38.41 45.71 -1.26
C TYR A 546 -38.06 47.21 -1.25
N LYS A 547 -38.74 48.00 -2.09
CA LYS A 547 -38.57 49.45 -2.16
C LYS A 547 -39.92 50.20 -2.21
N ALA A 548 -39.85 51.53 -2.15
CA ALA A 548 -41.02 52.41 -2.34
C ALA A 548 -40.70 53.52 -3.34
N THR A 549 -41.59 53.73 -4.32
CA THR A 549 -41.36 54.59 -5.50
C THR A 549 -42.44 55.68 -5.65
N HIS A 550 -42.18 56.68 -6.50
CA HIS A 550 -43.04 57.87 -6.65
C HIS A 550 -43.35 58.22 -8.12
N GLU A 551 -44.53 58.81 -8.38
CA GLU A 551 -44.99 59.31 -9.69
C GLU A 551 -45.76 60.65 -9.55
N PHE A 552 -45.77 61.49 -10.59
CA PHE A 552 -46.64 62.68 -10.68
C PHE A 552 -47.56 62.68 -11.90
N VAL A 553 -48.81 63.11 -11.69
CA VAL A 553 -49.89 63.16 -12.70
C VAL A 553 -50.61 64.53 -12.70
N SER A 554 -51.33 64.84 -13.77
CA SER A 554 -52.18 66.04 -13.83
C SER A 554 -53.57 65.78 -13.24
N GLY A 555 -54.07 66.73 -12.47
CA GLY A 555 -55.44 66.78 -11.96
C GLY A 555 -56.39 67.67 -12.78
N THR A 556 -55.89 68.47 -13.72
CA THR A 556 -56.74 69.22 -14.67
C THR A 556 -56.95 68.42 -15.95
N PRO A 557 -58.19 68.02 -16.29
CA PRO A 557 -58.47 67.27 -17.51
C PRO A 557 -58.00 68.01 -18.77
N GLY A 558 -57.32 67.30 -19.67
CA GLY A 558 -56.82 67.86 -20.93
C GLY A 558 -55.60 68.79 -20.81
N LYS A 559 -54.96 68.90 -19.64
CA LYS A 559 -53.68 69.60 -19.47
C LYS A 559 -52.61 68.64 -18.96
N GLU A 560 -51.47 68.58 -19.63
CA GLU A 560 -50.32 67.78 -19.22
C GLU A 560 -49.43 68.51 -18.20
N LEU A 561 -48.73 67.76 -17.35
CA LEU A 561 -47.73 68.35 -16.45
C LEU A 561 -46.54 68.93 -17.24
N PRO A 562 -46.14 70.19 -16.98
CA PRO A 562 -44.95 70.78 -17.57
C PRO A 562 -43.68 70.12 -17.03
N GLN A 563 -42.55 70.27 -17.75
CA GLN A 563 -41.31 69.56 -17.42
C GLN A 563 -40.73 70.01 -16.07
N GLU A 564 -40.95 71.27 -15.72
CA GLU A 564 -40.60 71.91 -14.45
C GLU A 564 -41.34 71.33 -13.23
N VAL A 565 -42.46 70.64 -13.46
CA VAL A 565 -43.14 69.83 -12.42
C VAL A 565 -42.58 68.41 -12.38
N LYS A 566 -42.32 67.80 -13.56
CA LYS A 566 -41.80 66.43 -13.67
C LYS A 566 -40.41 66.26 -13.03
N THR A 567 -39.59 67.32 -12.99
CA THR A 567 -38.26 67.31 -12.35
C THR A 567 -38.27 67.44 -10.81
N LEU A 568 -39.44 67.63 -10.17
CA LEU A 568 -39.58 67.74 -8.71
C LEU A 568 -39.75 66.38 -8.01
N LEU A 569 -39.67 65.27 -8.75
CA LEU A 569 -40.00 63.93 -8.28
C LEU A 569 -38.96 63.40 -7.25
N PRO A 570 -39.38 62.86 -6.09
CA PRO A 570 -38.46 62.29 -5.10
C PRO A 570 -37.77 61.00 -5.57
N ALA A 571 -36.65 60.65 -4.94
CA ALA A 571 -35.97 59.37 -5.15
C ALA A 571 -36.65 58.21 -4.39
N ASP A 572 -36.47 56.99 -4.91
CA ASP A 572 -36.93 55.73 -4.30
C ASP A 572 -36.32 55.49 -2.91
N GLN A 573 -37.07 54.84 -2.02
CA GLN A 573 -36.59 54.31 -0.73
C GLN A 573 -36.29 52.82 -0.88
N THR A 574 -35.07 52.35 -0.62
CA THR A 574 -34.66 50.95 -0.80
C THR A 574 -34.59 50.17 0.52
N ASP A 575 -34.34 48.86 0.42
CA ASP A 575 -33.98 47.97 1.53
C ASP A 575 -35.06 47.81 2.62
N LEU A 576 -36.32 48.02 2.22
CA LEU A 576 -37.49 47.82 3.06
C LEU A 576 -37.74 46.32 3.27
N LYS A 577 -38.22 45.97 4.47
CA LYS A 577 -38.54 44.58 4.85
C LYS A 577 -40.01 44.29 4.68
N ASP A 578 -40.35 43.03 4.46
CA ASP A 578 -41.75 42.59 4.44
C ASP A 578 -42.44 42.91 5.78
N GLY A 579 -43.69 43.38 5.72
CA GLY A 579 -44.44 43.90 6.87
C GLY A 579 -44.05 45.30 7.36
N SER A 580 -43.06 45.98 6.75
CA SER A 580 -42.71 47.37 7.12
C SER A 580 -43.62 48.42 6.46
N GLN A 581 -43.78 49.59 7.08
CA GLN A 581 -44.63 50.68 6.59
C GLN A 581 -43.79 51.77 5.92
N ALA A 582 -44.02 52.00 4.62
CA ALA A 582 -43.42 53.06 3.82
C ALA A 582 -44.30 54.32 3.80
N THR A 583 -43.69 55.50 3.60
CA THR A 583 -44.39 56.80 3.50
C THR A 583 -43.80 57.66 2.38
N PRO A 584 -44.62 58.37 1.59
CA PRO A 584 -44.13 59.16 0.46
C PRO A 584 -43.35 60.40 0.91
N MET A 585 -42.28 60.69 0.19
CA MET A 585 -41.51 61.92 0.36
C MET A 585 -42.15 63.06 -0.44
N GLN A 586 -42.09 64.30 0.03
CA GLN A 586 -42.74 65.45 -0.65
C GLN A 586 -41.86 66.02 -1.79
N PRO A 587 -42.45 66.60 -2.86
CA PRO A 587 -41.70 67.38 -3.84
C PRO A 587 -41.02 68.59 -3.20
N SER A 588 -39.95 69.07 -3.84
CA SER A 588 -39.19 70.24 -3.39
C SER A 588 -39.87 71.60 -3.63
N GLN A 589 -40.93 71.64 -4.44
CA GLN A 589 -41.80 72.81 -4.65
C GLN A 589 -43.25 72.37 -4.88
N THR A 590 -44.22 73.26 -4.65
CA THR A 590 -45.67 72.96 -4.74
C THR A 590 -46.46 73.89 -5.65
N GLU A 591 -45.86 74.90 -6.29
CA GLU A 591 -46.50 75.75 -7.30
C GLU A 591 -45.53 76.08 -8.44
N VAL A 592 -46.02 76.11 -9.68
CA VAL A 592 -45.28 76.45 -10.90
C VAL A 592 -46.13 77.35 -11.80
N LYS A 593 -45.63 78.54 -12.14
CA LYS A 593 -46.35 79.50 -13.01
C LYS A 593 -45.90 79.36 -14.47
N THR A 594 -46.85 79.49 -15.39
CA THR A 594 -46.62 79.36 -16.84
C THR A 594 -47.21 80.54 -17.59
N THR A 595 -46.94 80.65 -18.89
CA THR A 595 -47.47 81.73 -19.74
C THR A 595 -48.98 81.68 -19.98
N GLU A 596 -49.58 80.48 -19.86
CA GLU A 596 -51.01 80.28 -20.08
C GLU A 596 -51.85 80.43 -18.79
N GLY A 597 -51.23 80.31 -17.61
CA GLY A 597 -51.90 80.18 -16.30
C GLY A 597 -50.95 79.74 -15.18
N THR A 598 -51.46 79.11 -14.12
CA THR A 598 -50.66 78.69 -12.94
C THR A 598 -51.00 77.27 -12.51
N TRP A 599 -49.99 76.47 -12.16
CA TRP A 599 -50.10 75.10 -11.65
C TRP A 599 -49.81 75.02 -10.15
N SER A 600 -50.63 74.29 -9.39
CA SER A 600 -50.39 74.03 -7.95
C SER A 600 -50.59 72.56 -7.57
N PHE A 601 -49.66 71.99 -6.80
CA PHE A 601 -49.68 70.62 -6.24
C PHE A 601 -50.78 70.46 -5.18
N LYS A 602 -51.29 69.23 -5.04
CA LYS A 602 -52.39 68.90 -4.11
C LYS A 602 -51.95 67.93 -3.02
N SER A 603 -51.70 66.67 -3.38
CA SER A 603 -51.35 65.59 -2.46
C SER A 603 -50.88 64.35 -3.21
N TYR A 604 -50.34 63.37 -2.48
CA TYR A 604 -50.25 61.98 -2.93
C TYR A 604 -51.56 61.22 -2.72
N ASN A 605 -51.75 60.13 -3.46
CA ASN A 605 -52.89 59.21 -3.43
C ASN A 605 -53.03 58.41 -2.13
N LYS A 606 -51.94 58.19 -1.39
CA LYS A 606 -51.87 57.48 -0.11
C LYS A 606 -50.93 58.25 0.83
N THR A 607 -51.17 58.18 2.14
CA THR A 607 -50.27 58.73 3.17
C THR A 607 -49.20 57.74 3.64
N SER A 608 -49.44 56.44 3.43
CA SER A 608 -48.50 55.34 3.71
C SER A 608 -48.94 54.08 2.98
N GLU A 609 -48.03 53.12 2.83
CA GLU A 609 -48.31 51.78 2.31
C GLU A 609 -47.51 50.75 3.12
N THR A 610 -48.05 49.55 3.32
CA THR A 610 -47.32 48.45 3.99
C THR A 610 -46.74 47.53 2.93
N ILE A 611 -45.43 47.28 3.00
CA ILE A 611 -44.75 46.27 2.18
C ILE A 611 -45.32 44.91 2.56
N ASN A 612 -45.86 44.21 1.55
CA ASN A 612 -46.48 42.90 1.71
C ASN A 612 -46.23 42.07 0.43
N GLY A 613 -45.03 41.50 0.33
CA GLY A 613 -44.55 40.72 -0.81
C GLY A 613 -44.22 41.52 -2.09
N ALA A 614 -44.35 42.85 -2.08
CA ALA A 614 -44.13 43.73 -3.24
C ALA A 614 -43.74 45.16 -2.83
N ASP A 615 -43.19 45.92 -3.80
CA ASP A 615 -42.85 47.34 -3.66
C ASP A 615 -44.08 48.24 -3.45
N ALA A 616 -43.90 49.34 -2.72
CA ALA A 616 -44.93 50.38 -2.51
C ALA A 616 -44.88 51.47 -3.59
N HIS A 617 -46.03 52.07 -3.95
CA HIS A 617 -46.11 53.05 -5.04
C HIS A 617 -47.05 54.24 -4.74
N PHE A 618 -46.49 55.46 -4.81
CA PHE A 618 -47.18 56.71 -4.47
C PHE A 618 -47.30 57.68 -5.65
N VAL A 619 -48.50 58.21 -5.90
CA VAL A 619 -48.82 59.05 -7.08
C VAL A 619 -49.39 60.40 -6.64
N GLY A 620 -48.89 61.55 -7.15
CA GLY A 620 -49.33 62.90 -6.72
C GLY A 620 -49.76 63.88 -7.83
N ALA A 621 -50.67 64.83 -7.53
CA ALA A 621 -51.45 65.59 -8.55
C ALA A 621 -51.36 67.14 -8.51
N TRP A 622 -51.59 67.83 -9.65
CA TRP A 622 -51.50 69.31 -9.86
C TRP A 622 -52.67 69.93 -10.72
N GLU A 623 -52.97 71.25 -10.66
CA GLU A 623 -54.20 71.89 -11.29
C GLU A 623 -54.05 73.36 -11.87
N PHE A 624 -54.88 73.85 -12.83
CA PHE A 624 -54.65 75.02 -13.77
C PHE A 624 -55.88 75.97 -14.19
N THR A 625 -55.73 77.13 -14.92
CA THR A 625 -56.82 78.13 -15.36
C THR A 625 -56.54 79.12 -16.57
N PRO A 626 -57.52 79.57 -17.45
CA PRO A 626 -57.37 80.50 -18.65
C PRO A 626 -58.33 81.76 -18.84
N ALA A 627 -58.31 82.56 -19.97
CA ALA A 627 -59.18 83.79 -20.24
C ALA A 627 -59.37 84.39 -21.73
N PRO A 628 -60.48 85.13 -22.11
CA PRO A 628 -61.06 85.37 -23.50
C PRO A 628 -60.91 86.75 -24.30
N THR A 629 -61.58 86.96 -25.48
CA THR A 629 -61.00 87.37 -26.84
C THR A 629 -62.08 87.91 -27.98
N TYR A 630 -62.16 88.37 -29.33
CA TYR A 630 -61.64 88.66 -30.82
C TYR A 630 -61.92 87.80 -32.19
N LYS A 631 -60.99 87.45 -33.19
CA LYS A 631 -61.21 86.64 -34.51
C LYS A 631 -60.02 86.36 -35.56
N ALA A 632 -60.01 85.30 -36.47
CA ALA A 632 -59.10 84.97 -37.66
C ALA A 632 -59.57 83.85 -38.72
N THR A 633 -58.91 83.57 -39.90
CA THR A 633 -59.40 82.69 -41.06
C THR A 633 -58.37 81.75 -41.85
N HIS A 634 -58.79 80.80 -42.74
CA HIS A 634 -57.94 79.70 -43.34
C HIS A 634 -58.21 79.18 -44.81
N GLU A 635 -57.21 78.54 -45.47
CA GLU A 635 -57.25 77.78 -46.78
C GLU A 635 -56.34 76.50 -46.81
N PHE A 636 -56.45 75.55 -47.79
CA PHE A 636 -55.62 74.32 -47.94
C PHE A 636 -55.08 73.96 -49.36
N VAL A 637 -53.88 73.34 -49.41
CA VAL A 637 -53.15 72.88 -50.63
C VAL A 637 -52.38 71.54 -50.45
N SER A 638 -51.95 70.89 -51.55
CA SER A 638 -51.13 69.66 -51.55
C SER A 638 -49.63 69.95 -51.65
N GLY A 639 -48.83 69.26 -50.83
CA GLY A 639 -47.36 69.31 -50.84
C GLY A 639 -46.66 68.14 -51.51
N THR A 640 -47.35 67.02 -51.79
CA THR A 640 -46.75 65.84 -52.45
C THR A 640 -46.82 65.95 -53.98
N PRO A 641 -45.69 66.04 -54.71
CA PRO A 641 -45.71 66.22 -56.16
C PRO A 641 -46.43 65.07 -56.88
N GLY A 642 -47.41 65.41 -57.74
CA GLY A 642 -48.17 64.45 -58.54
C GLY A 642 -49.34 63.76 -57.84
N LYS A 643 -49.68 64.14 -56.60
CA LYS A 643 -50.90 63.70 -55.89
C LYS A 643 -51.77 64.91 -55.52
N GLU A 644 -53.02 64.91 -55.98
CA GLU A 644 -54.03 65.92 -55.61
C GLU A 644 -54.64 65.64 -54.22
N LEU A 645 -55.15 66.67 -53.54
CA LEU A 645 -55.89 66.48 -52.29
C LEU A 645 -57.21 65.74 -52.55
N PRO A 646 -57.50 64.62 -51.85
CA PRO A 646 -58.81 63.98 -51.88
C PRO A 646 -59.87 64.88 -51.24
N GLN A 647 -61.16 64.60 -51.47
CA GLN A 647 -62.23 65.49 -51.01
C GLN A 647 -62.34 65.49 -49.48
N GLU A 648 -62.10 64.33 -48.87
CA GLU A 648 -62.04 64.10 -47.43
C GLU A 648 -60.98 64.94 -46.71
N VAL A 649 -59.97 65.46 -47.43
CA VAL A 649 -58.98 66.40 -46.89
C VAL A 649 -59.42 67.86 -47.06
N LYS A 650 -60.16 68.18 -48.13
CA LYS A 650 -60.71 69.53 -48.37
C LYS A 650 -61.84 69.87 -47.40
N ASP A 651 -62.65 68.87 -47.05
CA ASP A 651 -63.77 69.01 -46.12
C ASP A 651 -63.34 69.22 -44.66
N LEU A 652 -62.04 69.07 -44.34
CA LEU A 652 -61.45 69.34 -43.02
C LEU A 652 -61.04 70.80 -42.81
N LEU A 653 -61.27 71.69 -43.79
CA LEU A 653 -60.87 73.10 -43.70
C LEU A 653 -61.52 73.77 -42.47
N PRO A 654 -60.74 74.21 -41.46
CA PRO A 654 -61.30 74.63 -40.20
C PRO A 654 -61.96 76.01 -40.32
N SER A 655 -63.16 76.11 -39.76
CA SER A 655 -63.90 77.37 -39.64
C SER A 655 -63.06 78.45 -38.94
N ASP A 656 -63.30 79.70 -39.35
CA ASP A 656 -62.72 80.90 -38.75
C ASP A 656 -62.69 80.86 -37.23
N GLN A 657 -61.55 81.23 -36.65
CA GLN A 657 -61.48 81.53 -35.23
C GLN A 657 -62.37 82.74 -34.99
N THR A 658 -63.33 82.62 -34.10
CA THR A 658 -63.87 83.79 -33.40
C THR A 658 -63.26 83.80 -32.02
N ASP A 659 -63.18 84.99 -31.47
CA ASP A 659 -62.59 85.33 -30.20
C ASP A 659 -61.05 85.11 -30.07
N LEU A 660 -60.22 86.11 -30.48
CA LEU A 660 -58.77 86.39 -30.19
C LEU A 660 -58.51 87.71 -29.37
N LYS A 661 -57.31 88.15 -28.99
CA LYS A 661 -57.13 89.44 -28.23
C LYS A 661 -56.48 90.52 -29.10
N ASP A 662 -56.80 91.79 -28.86
CA ASP A 662 -56.00 92.88 -29.44
C ASP A 662 -54.56 92.81 -28.91
N GLY A 663 -53.58 92.95 -29.81
CA GLY A 663 -52.16 92.71 -29.52
C GLY A 663 -51.78 91.24 -29.32
N SER A 664 -52.70 90.28 -29.41
CA SER A 664 -52.35 88.84 -29.39
C SER A 664 -52.03 88.32 -30.78
N GLN A 665 -51.28 87.23 -30.87
CA GLN A 665 -51.15 86.50 -32.12
C GLN A 665 -52.35 85.59 -32.33
N ALA A 666 -52.98 85.71 -33.50
CA ALA A 666 -53.65 84.57 -34.08
C ALA A 666 -52.61 83.53 -34.48
N THR A 667 -52.98 82.27 -34.36
CA THR A 667 -52.29 81.14 -34.97
C THR A 667 -53.34 80.38 -35.77
N PRO A 668 -53.02 79.80 -36.93
CA PRO A 668 -54.02 79.07 -37.70
C PRO A 668 -54.61 77.91 -36.92
N THR A 669 -55.94 77.77 -36.96
CA THR A 669 -56.60 76.57 -36.46
C THR A 669 -56.08 75.39 -37.26
N GLN A 670 -55.63 74.32 -36.59
CA GLN A 670 -55.33 73.07 -37.27
C GLN A 670 -56.63 72.45 -37.82
N PRO A 671 -56.59 71.69 -38.93
CA PRO A 671 -57.77 70.93 -39.37
C PRO A 671 -58.30 70.01 -38.24
N SER A 672 -59.60 69.72 -38.27
CA SER A 672 -60.26 68.88 -37.26
C SER A 672 -59.75 67.44 -37.21
N GLN A 673 -59.01 67.00 -38.24
CA GLN A 673 -58.07 65.89 -38.20
C GLN A 673 -56.78 66.35 -38.89
N THR A 674 -55.60 66.05 -38.34
CA THR A 674 -54.32 66.25 -39.03
C THR A 674 -53.87 65.02 -39.83
N GLU A 675 -54.66 63.94 -39.85
CA GLU A 675 -54.39 62.74 -40.64
C GLU A 675 -55.67 62.16 -41.25
N VAL A 676 -55.69 61.90 -42.56
CA VAL A 676 -56.78 61.24 -43.31
C VAL A 676 -56.27 59.93 -43.91
N LYS A 677 -56.80 58.81 -43.42
CA LYS A 677 -56.40 57.46 -43.88
C LYS A 677 -57.24 57.05 -45.09
N THR A 678 -56.54 56.78 -46.20
CA THR A 678 -57.08 56.20 -47.43
C THR A 678 -56.59 54.75 -47.58
N ALA A 679 -57.16 54.00 -48.52
CA ALA A 679 -56.74 52.61 -48.78
C ALA A 679 -55.27 52.44 -49.24
N GLU A 680 -54.62 53.51 -49.71
CA GLU A 680 -53.21 53.51 -50.13
C GLU A 680 -52.24 53.97 -49.02
N GLY A 681 -52.74 54.63 -47.97
CA GLY A 681 -51.92 55.31 -46.96
C GLY A 681 -52.59 56.53 -46.34
N THR A 682 -51.87 57.20 -45.44
CA THR A 682 -52.32 58.37 -44.69
C THR A 682 -51.88 59.66 -45.38
N TRP A 683 -52.80 60.60 -45.60
CA TRP A 683 -52.46 62.01 -45.81
C TRP A 683 -52.30 62.68 -44.46
N SER A 684 -51.14 63.27 -44.18
CA SER A 684 -50.86 63.96 -42.92
C SER A 684 -50.64 65.45 -43.18
N PHE A 685 -51.29 66.31 -42.42
CA PHE A 685 -51.08 67.76 -42.45
C PHE A 685 -49.66 68.10 -41.97
N LYS A 686 -49.04 69.13 -42.54
CA LYS A 686 -47.63 69.47 -42.26
C LYS A 686 -47.46 70.84 -41.61
N PHE A 687 -47.93 71.91 -42.26
CA PHE A 687 -47.79 73.27 -41.75
C PHE A 687 -48.72 74.27 -42.44
N TYR A 688 -48.89 75.43 -41.82
CA TYR A 688 -49.43 76.64 -42.47
C TYR A 688 -48.29 77.57 -42.92
N ASP A 689 -48.54 78.31 -44.00
CA ASP A 689 -47.63 79.27 -44.64
C ASP A 689 -46.99 80.28 -43.66
N LYS A 690 -47.77 80.69 -42.66
CA LYS A 690 -47.31 81.40 -41.46
C LYS A 690 -47.72 80.59 -40.24
N THR A 691 -46.86 80.53 -39.23
CA THR A 691 -47.20 79.94 -37.92
C THR A 691 -48.11 80.82 -37.07
N SER A 692 -48.16 82.13 -37.36
CA SER A 692 -48.82 83.14 -36.53
C SER A 692 -48.91 84.49 -37.24
N GLU A 693 -49.91 85.31 -36.92
CA GLU A 693 -50.04 86.70 -37.38
C GLU A 693 -50.72 87.54 -36.27
N THR A 694 -50.22 88.76 -36.00
CA THR A 694 -50.67 89.54 -34.83
C THR A 694 -51.97 90.29 -35.11
N ILE A 695 -53.01 90.02 -34.30
CA ILE A 695 -54.22 90.82 -34.23
C ILE A 695 -53.84 92.20 -33.73
N ASN A 696 -53.92 93.18 -34.63
CA ASN A 696 -53.59 94.58 -34.38
C ASN A 696 -54.76 95.43 -34.87
N GLY A 697 -55.88 95.35 -34.15
CA GLY A 697 -57.16 95.96 -34.52
C GLY A 697 -57.91 95.33 -35.71
N ALA A 698 -57.47 94.18 -36.26
CA ALA A 698 -58.09 93.54 -37.43
C ALA A 698 -57.82 92.02 -37.51
N ASP A 699 -58.64 91.34 -38.33
CA ASP A 699 -58.62 89.90 -38.61
C ASP A 699 -57.48 89.49 -39.58
N VAL A 700 -57.08 88.22 -39.57
CA VAL A 700 -55.89 87.68 -40.28
C VAL A 700 -56.13 86.31 -40.94
N HIS A 701 -55.26 85.86 -41.86
CA HIS A 701 -55.48 84.70 -42.76
C HIS A 701 -54.24 83.82 -42.98
N PHE A 702 -54.45 82.50 -43.10
CA PHE A 702 -53.40 81.48 -43.27
C PHE A 702 -53.73 80.41 -44.35
N VAL A 703 -52.72 79.74 -44.93
CA VAL A 703 -52.86 78.69 -45.97
C VAL A 703 -52.07 77.42 -45.60
N GLY A 704 -52.70 76.25 -45.55
CA GLY A 704 -52.11 75.01 -45.01
C GLY A 704 -51.76 73.93 -46.04
N THR A 705 -50.69 73.15 -45.78
CA THR A 705 -50.16 72.12 -46.70
C THR A 705 -50.24 70.69 -46.13
N TRP A 706 -50.69 69.74 -46.94
CA TRP A 706 -50.79 68.29 -46.64
C TRP A 706 -49.80 67.43 -47.45
N GLU A 707 -49.34 66.29 -46.89
CA GLU A 707 -48.38 65.37 -47.53
C GLU A 707 -48.68 63.89 -47.20
N PHE A 708 -48.43 62.97 -48.14
CA PHE A 708 -48.87 61.56 -48.07
C PHE A 708 -47.80 60.57 -47.53
N THR A 709 -48.20 59.52 -46.81
CA THR A 709 -47.31 58.53 -46.16
C THR A 709 -47.97 57.13 -46.03
N PRO A 710 -47.32 56.01 -46.42
CA PRO A 710 -47.90 54.66 -46.39
C PRO A 710 -47.87 53.97 -45.00
N ALA A 711 -48.57 52.83 -44.88
CA ALA A 711 -48.79 52.07 -43.63
C ALA A 711 -47.70 51.02 -43.29
N PRO A 712 -47.53 50.63 -42.00
CA PRO A 712 -46.46 49.75 -41.52
C PRO A 712 -46.71 48.23 -41.71
N THR A 713 -45.70 47.42 -41.39
CA THR A 713 -45.73 45.93 -41.41
C THR A 713 -44.93 45.32 -40.25
N TYR A 714 -45.09 44.01 -40.01
CA TYR A 714 -44.57 43.25 -38.87
C TYR A 714 -43.68 42.07 -39.30
N LYS A 715 -43.10 41.34 -38.34
CA LYS A 715 -42.30 40.13 -38.59
C LYS A 715 -42.55 38.99 -37.57
N ALA A 716 -42.01 37.81 -37.89
CA ALA A 716 -41.95 36.65 -37.00
C ALA A 716 -40.51 36.14 -36.86
N THR A 717 -40.08 35.81 -35.64
CA THR A 717 -38.68 35.53 -35.26
C THR A 717 -38.54 34.19 -34.54
N HIS A 718 -37.31 33.67 -34.43
CA HIS A 718 -37.04 32.34 -33.87
C HIS A 718 -35.90 32.35 -32.82
N GLU A 719 -35.96 31.44 -31.83
CA GLU A 719 -34.87 31.13 -30.88
C GLU A 719 -34.66 29.61 -30.76
N PHE A 720 -33.47 29.15 -30.34
CA PHE A 720 -33.21 27.75 -29.98
C PHE A 720 -32.72 27.58 -28.54
N VAL A 721 -33.27 26.59 -27.84
CA VAL A 721 -32.97 26.24 -26.43
C VAL A 721 -32.62 24.76 -26.26
N SER A 722 -31.87 24.44 -25.21
CA SER A 722 -31.55 23.06 -24.82
C SER A 722 -32.64 22.45 -23.95
N GLY A 723 -33.11 21.26 -24.30
CA GLY A 723 -33.98 20.41 -23.48
C GLY A 723 -33.21 19.46 -22.56
N THR A 724 -31.88 19.44 -22.62
CA THR A 724 -31.04 18.59 -21.77
C THR A 724 -30.41 19.43 -20.65
N PRO A 725 -30.71 19.17 -19.37
CA PRO A 725 -30.14 19.91 -18.24
C PRO A 725 -28.61 19.97 -18.29
N GLU A 726 -28.05 21.10 -17.84
CA GLU A 726 -26.61 21.36 -17.72
C GLU A 726 -25.79 21.25 -19.04
N LYS A 727 -26.43 21.10 -20.20
CA LYS A 727 -25.80 21.15 -21.53
C LYS A 727 -26.28 22.35 -22.34
N GLU A 728 -25.36 23.28 -22.63
CA GLU A 728 -25.58 24.36 -23.59
C GLU A 728 -25.63 23.86 -25.03
N LEU A 729 -26.41 24.54 -25.89
CA LEU A 729 -26.38 24.29 -27.32
C LEU A 729 -25.01 24.67 -27.93
N PRO A 730 -24.38 23.79 -28.74
CA PRO A 730 -23.12 24.08 -29.41
C PRO A 730 -23.32 25.10 -30.55
N GLN A 731 -22.22 25.69 -31.02
CA GLN A 731 -22.26 26.77 -32.02
C GLN A 731 -22.86 26.29 -33.35
N GLU A 732 -22.64 25.03 -33.70
CA GLU A 732 -23.17 24.36 -34.90
C GLU A 732 -24.71 24.25 -34.86
N VAL A 733 -25.30 24.01 -33.68
CA VAL A 733 -26.77 24.01 -33.51
C VAL A 733 -27.32 25.44 -33.52
N LYS A 734 -26.65 26.37 -32.82
CA LYS A 734 -27.00 27.80 -32.82
C LYS A 734 -26.94 28.40 -34.24
N ALA A 735 -26.09 27.88 -35.13
CA ALA A 735 -25.98 28.31 -36.54
C ALA A 735 -27.10 27.79 -37.47
N LEU A 736 -27.97 26.87 -37.02
CA LEU A 736 -29.12 26.37 -37.80
C LEU A 736 -30.38 27.24 -37.65
N LEU A 737 -30.31 28.32 -36.88
CA LEU A 737 -31.45 29.18 -36.57
C LEU A 737 -32.01 29.84 -37.84
N PRO A 738 -33.32 29.67 -38.17
CA PRO A 738 -33.91 30.27 -39.36
C PRO A 738 -33.97 31.81 -39.32
N ALA A 739 -33.96 32.43 -40.49
CA ALA A 739 -34.12 33.88 -40.62
C ALA A 739 -35.57 34.34 -40.34
N ASP A 740 -35.71 35.58 -39.84
CA ASP A 740 -36.99 36.25 -39.58
C ASP A 740 -37.87 36.33 -40.85
N GLN A 741 -39.16 36.03 -40.70
CA GLN A 741 -40.17 36.26 -41.74
C GLN A 741 -40.66 37.70 -41.63
N THR A 742 -40.52 38.53 -42.67
CA THR A 742 -40.77 39.98 -42.60
C THR A 742 -41.87 40.45 -43.56
N ASN A 743 -42.38 41.67 -43.35
CA ASN A 743 -43.46 42.30 -44.12
C ASN A 743 -44.85 41.63 -43.94
N LEU A 744 -45.06 41.00 -42.77
CA LEU A 744 -46.34 40.44 -42.38
C LEU A 744 -47.36 41.56 -42.10
N LYS A 745 -48.64 41.30 -42.36
CA LYS A 745 -49.72 42.27 -42.12
C LYS A 745 -50.42 41.98 -40.80
N ASP A 746 -50.99 43.00 -40.20
CA ASP A 746 -51.83 42.83 -39.02
C ASP A 746 -53.00 41.88 -39.31
N GLY A 747 -53.33 41.01 -38.36
CA GLY A 747 -54.31 39.94 -38.50
C GLY A 747 -53.88 38.73 -39.36
N SER A 748 -52.64 38.67 -39.88
CA SER A 748 -52.13 37.49 -40.60
C SER A 748 -51.56 36.42 -39.65
N GLN A 749 -51.64 35.14 -40.05
CA GLN A 749 -51.13 34.01 -39.27
C GLN A 749 -49.73 33.60 -39.75
N ALA A 750 -48.76 33.58 -38.83
CA ALA A 750 -47.40 33.12 -39.05
C ALA A 750 -47.21 31.68 -38.56
N THR A 751 -46.23 30.98 -39.15
CA THR A 751 -45.85 29.59 -38.79
C THR A 751 -44.32 29.50 -38.73
N PRO A 752 -43.72 28.81 -37.75
CA PRO A 752 -42.27 28.77 -37.61
C PRO A 752 -41.61 28.05 -38.79
N THR A 753 -40.51 28.63 -39.28
CA THR A 753 -39.64 27.99 -40.26
C THR A 753 -38.89 26.85 -39.57
N GLN A 754 -38.75 25.68 -40.21
CA GLN A 754 -37.93 24.59 -39.66
C GLN A 754 -36.42 24.85 -39.88
N PRO A 755 -35.52 24.38 -38.99
CA PRO A 755 -34.08 24.41 -39.25
C PRO A 755 -33.71 23.61 -40.50
N SER A 756 -32.57 23.96 -41.11
CA SER A 756 -32.05 23.28 -42.31
C SER A 756 -31.51 21.87 -42.05
N GLN A 757 -31.31 21.49 -40.78
CA GLN A 757 -30.99 20.13 -40.32
C GLN A 757 -31.71 19.89 -38.98
N THR A 758 -32.10 18.64 -38.70
CA THR A 758 -32.73 18.23 -37.42
C THR A 758 -31.84 17.36 -36.55
N GLU A 759 -30.63 17.05 -37.00
CA GLU A 759 -29.58 16.40 -36.20
C GLU A 759 -28.23 17.10 -36.42
N VAL A 760 -27.45 17.27 -35.35
CA VAL A 760 -26.07 17.78 -35.38
C VAL A 760 -25.19 16.87 -34.54
N LYS A 761 -24.15 16.31 -35.16
CA LYS A 761 -23.20 15.40 -34.49
C LYS A 761 -21.96 16.18 -34.04
N THR A 762 -21.66 16.12 -32.75
CA THR A 762 -20.47 16.71 -32.13
C THR A 762 -19.56 15.60 -31.59
N ALA A 763 -18.36 15.96 -31.12
CA ALA A 763 -17.41 15.00 -30.54
C ALA A 763 -17.93 14.33 -29.24
N GLU A 764 -18.96 14.89 -28.60
CA GLU A 764 -19.51 14.35 -27.35
C GLU A 764 -20.76 13.47 -27.56
N GLY A 765 -21.48 13.66 -28.67
CA GLY A 765 -22.77 13.01 -28.92
C GLY A 765 -23.55 13.65 -30.07
N THR A 766 -24.83 13.26 -30.21
CA THR A 766 -25.74 13.80 -31.23
C THR A 766 -26.78 14.71 -30.58
N TRP A 767 -26.91 15.93 -31.08
CA TRP A 767 -28.02 16.82 -30.79
C TRP A 767 -29.15 16.58 -31.81
N SER A 768 -30.39 16.50 -31.35
CA SER A 768 -31.57 16.28 -32.20
C SER A 768 -32.68 17.29 -31.90
N PHE A 769 -33.21 17.93 -32.93
CA PHE A 769 -34.33 18.87 -32.83
C PHE A 769 -35.63 18.12 -32.52
N LYS A 770 -36.47 18.69 -31.65
CA LYS A 770 -37.75 18.09 -31.24
C LYS A 770 -38.95 18.81 -31.85
N SER A 771 -39.16 20.06 -31.47
CA SER A 771 -40.28 20.89 -31.97
C SER A 771 -40.06 22.36 -31.63
N TYR A 772 -40.90 23.22 -32.22
CA TYR A 772 -41.18 24.54 -31.67
C TYR A 772 -42.25 24.46 -30.56
N ASP A 773 -42.30 25.50 -29.72
CA ASP A 773 -43.28 25.71 -28.66
C ASP A 773 -44.73 25.87 -29.18
N LYS A 774 -44.89 26.52 -30.34
CA LYS A 774 -46.17 26.73 -31.02
C LYS A 774 -46.10 26.30 -32.48
N ALA A 775 -47.21 25.80 -33.02
CA ALA A 775 -47.32 25.48 -34.45
C ALA A 775 -47.64 26.70 -35.35
N SER A 776 -48.23 27.76 -34.77
CA SER A 776 -48.54 29.02 -35.46
C SER A 776 -48.93 30.10 -34.45
N GLU A 777 -48.82 31.37 -34.83
CA GLU A 777 -49.33 32.50 -34.04
C GLU A 777 -49.83 33.63 -34.96
N THR A 778 -50.80 34.43 -34.52
CA THR A 778 -51.40 35.50 -35.32
C THR A 778 -50.79 36.85 -34.97
N ILE A 779 -50.34 37.60 -35.99
CA ILE A 779 -49.90 38.99 -35.86
C ILE A 779 -51.10 39.82 -35.38
N ASN A 780 -50.95 40.46 -34.23
CA ASN A 780 -51.98 41.30 -33.61
C ASN A 780 -51.30 42.54 -32.99
N GLY A 781 -50.97 43.50 -33.85
CA GLY A 781 -50.29 44.75 -33.48
C GLY A 781 -48.80 44.64 -33.10
N ALA A 782 -48.21 43.44 -33.11
CA ALA A 782 -46.82 43.19 -32.70
C ALA A 782 -46.19 42.01 -33.46
N ASP A 783 -44.86 41.93 -33.41
CA ASP A 783 -44.08 40.78 -33.90
C ASP A 783 -44.34 39.52 -33.04
N VAL A 784 -44.25 38.34 -33.64
CA VAL A 784 -44.43 37.03 -32.95
C VAL A 784 -43.13 36.23 -32.89
N HIS A 785 -43.01 35.32 -31.91
CA HIS A 785 -41.77 34.61 -31.60
C HIS A 785 -42.01 33.12 -31.34
N PHE A 786 -41.11 32.28 -31.85
CA PHE A 786 -41.17 30.83 -31.74
C PHE A 786 -39.86 30.25 -31.18
N ILE A 787 -39.95 29.40 -30.16
CA ILE A 787 -38.81 28.83 -29.45
C ILE A 787 -38.70 27.34 -29.79
N GLY A 788 -37.56 26.92 -30.35
CA GLY A 788 -37.32 25.54 -30.77
C GLY A 788 -36.39 24.77 -29.81
N THR A 789 -36.78 23.56 -29.42
CA THR A 789 -36.03 22.75 -28.45
C THR A 789 -35.19 21.66 -29.11
N TRP A 790 -33.92 21.55 -28.68
CA TRP A 790 -32.99 20.48 -29.06
C TRP A 790 -32.59 19.66 -27.82
N GLU A 791 -32.51 18.33 -27.93
CA GLU A 791 -31.95 17.45 -26.89
C GLU A 791 -30.61 16.86 -27.32
N PHE A 792 -29.78 16.50 -26.35
CA PHE A 792 -28.49 15.83 -26.52
C PHE A 792 -28.54 14.35 -26.13
N THR A 793 -28.11 13.47 -27.04
CA THR A 793 -27.86 12.05 -26.77
C THR A 793 -26.34 11.79 -26.79
N PRO A 794 -25.71 11.41 -25.66
CA PRO A 794 -24.28 11.11 -25.61
C PRO A 794 -23.94 9.86 -26.44
N ALA A 795 -22.74 9.84 -27.02
CA ALA A 795 -22.28 8.66 -27.76
C ALA A 795 -22.04 7.47 -26.83
N SER A 796 -22.52 6.28 -27.21
CA SER A 796 -22.33 5.05 -26.43
C SER A 796 -20.86 4.62 -26.44
N THR A 797 -20.18 4.73 -25.30
CA THR A 797 -18.79 4.31 -25.18
C THR A 797 -18.69 2.80 -25.02
N VAL A 798 -18.28 2.11 -26.09
CA VAL A 798 -17.56 0.84 -25.92
C VAL A 798 -16.20 1.20 -25.32
N THR A 799 -15.97 0.76 -24.09
CA THR A 799 -14.68 0.85 -23.42
C THR A 799 -13.88 -0.43 -23.66
N HIS A 800 -12.61 -0.27 -23.96
CA HIS A 800 -11.64 -1.35 -24.11
C HIS A 800 -10.67 -1.35 -22.94
N LYS A 801 -9.87 -2.41 -22.82
CA LYS A 801 -8.80 -2.49 -21.81
C LYS A 801 -7.43 -2.78 -22.42
N ALA A 802 -6.38 -2.39 -21.72
CA ALA A 802 -5.02 -2.81 -21.99
C ALA A 802 -4.57 -3.85 -20.96
N THR A 803 -4.23 -5.03 -21.46
CA THR A 803 -3.85 -6.21 -20.67
C THR A 803 -2.34 -6.44 -20.70
N HIS A 804 -1.81 -7.09 -19.67
CA HIS A 804 -0.38 -7.39 -19.56
C HIS A 804 -0.13 -8.90 -19.47
N GLU A 805 0.99 -9.37 -20.02
CA GLU A 805 1.49 -10.74 -19.85
C GLU A 805 3.01 -10.71 -19.68
N PHE A 806 3.56 -11.60 -18.84
CA PHE A 806 5.01 -11.76 -18.72
C PHE A 806 5.49 -13.08 -19.32
N VAL A 807 6.59 -13.00 -20.08
CA VAL A 807 7.25 -14.13 -20.73
C VAL A 807 8.74 -14.17 -20.39
N SER A 808 9.31 -15.37 -20.39
CA SER A 808 10.75 -15.55 -20.27
C SER A 808 11.44 -15.32 -21.61
N GLY A 809 12.42 -14.42 -21.64
CA GLY A 809 13.36 -14.25 -22.74
C GLY A 809 14.54 -15.21 -22.71
N THR A 810 14.66 -16.05 -21.66
CA THR A 810 15.77 -17.00 -21.49
C THR A 810 15.31 -18.42 -21.85
N PRO A 811 15.81 -19.01 -22.96
CA PRO A 811 15.40 -20.35 -23.39
C PRO A 811 15.62 -21.41 -22.31
N GLY A 812 14.59 -22.23 -22.06
CA GLY A 812 14.64 -23.32 -21.07
C GLY A 812 14.52 -22.90 -19.60
N LYS A 813 14.25 -21.61 -19.30
CA LYS A 813 13.90 -21.15 -17.96
C LYS A 813 12.48 -20.57 -17.94
N GLU A 814 11.62 -21.12 -17.09
CA GLU A 814 10.28 -20.59 -16.83
C GLU A 814 10.33 -19.41 -15.84
N LEU A 815 9.33 -18.51 -15.91
CA LEU A 815 9.23 -17.43 -14.94
C LEU A 815 8.85 -17.98 -13.54
N PRO A 816 9.59 -17.61 -12.47
CA PRO A 816 9.25 -17.99 -11.11
C PRO A 816 8.00 -17.23 -10.63
N GLN A 817 7.39 -17.68 -9.55
CA GLN A 817 6.09 -17.16 -9.11
C GLN A 817 6.19 -15.70 -8.66
N GLU A 818 7.31 -15.32 -8.06
CA GLU A 818 7.67 -13.99 -7.61
C GLU A 818 7.71 -12.97 -8.76
N VAL A 819 8.12 -13.41 -9.96
CA VAL A 819 8.06 -12.58 -11.18
C VAL A 819 6.64 -12.51 -11.73
N LYS A 820 5.90 -13.63 -11.71
CA LYS A 820 4.48 -13.68 -12.13
C LYS A 820 3.60 -12.77 -11.26
N THR A 821 3.89 -12.62 -9.96
CA THR A 821 3.18 -11.72 -9.04
C THR A 821 3.48 -10.23 -9.23
N LEU A 822 4.46 -9.85 -10.06
CA LEU A 822 4.72 -8.44 -10.40
C LEU A 822 3.90 -7.95 -11.61
N LEU A 823 3.02 -8.79 -12.17
CA LEU A 823 2.19 -8.45 -13.32
C LEU A 823 1.23 -7.30 -12.97
N PRO A 824 1.26 -6.16 -13.69
CA PRO A 824 0.36 -5.05 -13.40
C PRO A 824 -1.11 -5.41 -13.68
N ALA A 825 -2.03 -4.76 -12.96
CA ALA A 825 -3.44 -4.83 -13.27
C ALA A 825 -3.75 -4.31 -14.70
N ASP A 826 -4.82 -4.84 -15.29
CA ASP A 826 -5.37 -4.34 -16.56
C ASP A 826 -5.74 -2.85 -16.42
N GLN A 827 -5.45 -2.06 -17.45
CA GLN A 827 -5.97 -0.68 -17.56
C GLN A 827 -7.37 -0.76 -18.18
N THR A 828 -8.40 -0.41 -17.44
CA THR A 828 -9.80 -0.41 -17.91
C THR A 828 -10.19 0.94 -18.51
N ASP A 829 -11.41 1.02 -19.04
CA ASP A 829 -12.10 2.28 -19.42
C ASP A 829 -11.40 3.09 -20.52
N LEU A 830 -10.53 2.45 -21.30
CA LEU A 830 -9.82 3.05 -22.42
C LEU A 830 -10.78 3.27 -23.59
N LYS A 831 -10.77 4.49 -24.14
CA LYS A 831 -11.66 4.89 -25.25
C LYS A 831 -11.06 4.49 -26.59
N ASP A 832 -11.91 4.20 -27.56
CA ASP A 832 -11.47 3.94 -28.93
C ASP A 832 -10.70 5.14 -29.52
N GLY A 833 -9.63 4.87 -30.26
CA GLY A 833 -8.68 5.88 -30.74
C GLY A 833 -7.71 6.44 -29.67
N SER A 834 -7.81 6.05 -28.39
CA SER A 834 -6.84 6.47 -27.37
C SER A 834 -5.54 5.65 -27.42
N GLN A 835 -4.43 6.24 -26.98
CA GLN A 835 -3.11 5.60 -26.98
C GLN A 835 -2.81 4.99 -25.61
N ALA A 836 -2.91 3.67 -25.49
CA ALA A 836 -2.50 2.93 -24.31
C ALA A 836 -0.97 2.86 -24.20
N THR A 837 -0.44 2.84 -22.97
CA THR A 837 0.99 2.63 -22.69
C THR A 837 1.13 1.62 -21.55
N PRO A 838 2.05 0.64 -21.62
CA PRO A 838 2.07 -0.45 -20.67
C PRO A 838 2.57 -0.03 -19.29
N THR A 839 1.81 -0.38 -18.25
CA THR A 839 2.17 -0.17 -16.86
C THR A 839 3.49 -0.89 -16.57
N GLN A 840 4.47 -0.21 -15.97
CA GLN A 840 5.72 -0.89 -15.58
C GLN A 840 5.47 -1.78 -14.35
N PRO A 841 6.11 -2.97 -14.24
CA PRO A 841 6.07 -3.72 -12.99
C PRO A 841 6.63 -2.90 -11.82
N SER A 842 6.11 -3.17 -10.62
CA SER A 842 6.51 -2.49 -9.38
C SER A 842 7.98 -2.74 -9.00
N GLN A 843 8.60 -3.80 -9.53
CA GLN A 843 10.03 -4.05 -9.47
C GLN A 843 10.54 -4.46 -10.86
N LYS A 844 11.81 -4.15 -11.18
CA LYS A 844 12.45 -4.52 -12.46
C LYS A 844 13.56 -5.56 -12.32
N GLU A 845 13.87 -5.96 -11.10
CA GLU A 845 14.79 -7.05 -10.78
C GLU A 845 14.16 -7.91 -9.69
N VAL A 846 14.18 -9.24 -9.87
CA VAL A 846 13.82 -10.22 -8.83
C VAL A 846 15.02 -11.14 -8.63
N ARG A 847 15.52 -11.22 -7.39
CA ARG A 847 16.63 -12.10 -7.02
C ARG A 847 16.08 -13.42 -6.50
N THR A 848 16.52 -14.51 -7.11
CA THR A 848 16.21 -15.89 -6.74
C THR A 848 17.51 -16.62 -6.37
N ALA A 849 17.41 -17.80 -5.75
CA ALA A 849 18.60 -18.59 -5.38
C ALA A 849 19.51 -18.94 -6.57
N GLU A 850 18.94 -19.13 -7.77
CA GLU A 850 19.72 -19.44 -8.98
C GLU A 850 20.29 -18.19 -9.68
N GLY A 851 19.69 -17.02 -9.50
CA GLY A 851 20.03 -15.83 -10.28
C GLY A 851 19.04 -14.67 -10.20
N THR A 852 19.35 -13.60 -10.93
CA THR A 852 18.52 -12.39 -11.02
C THR A 852 17.71 -12.40 -12.31
N TRP A 853 16.40 -12.35 -12.20
CA TRP A 853 15.50 -12.03 -13.31
C TRP A 853 15.42 -10.51 -13.47
N SER A 854 15.65 -10.00 -14.68
CA SER A 854 15.61 -8.57 -15.00
C SER A 854 14.60 -8.29 -16.10
N PHE A 855 13.67 -7.38 -15.82
CA PHE A 855 12.69 -6.88 -16.79
C PHE A 855 13.39 -6.04 -17.85
N LYS A 856 13.20 -6.36 -19.13
CA LYS A 856 13.85 -5.64 -20.24
C LYS A 856 12.93 -4.57 -20.81
N SER A 857 11.84 -4.99 -21.44
CA SER A 857 10.83 -4.10 -22.00
C SER A 857 9.52 -4.86 -22.23
N TYR A 858 8.48 -4.11 -22.55
CA TYR A 858 7.36 -4.64 -23.32
C TYR A 858 7.74 -4.74 -24.81
N ASP A 859 6.99 -5.54 -25.55
CA ASP A 859 7.05 -5.67 -27.01
C ASP A 859 6.71 -4.37 -27.74
N LYS A 860 5.82 -3.55 -27.16
CA LYS A 860 5.42 -2.23 -27.67
C LYS A 860 5.59 -1.17 -26.57
N THR A 861 5.99 0.04 -26.94
CA THR A 861 6.04 1.20 -26.03
C THR A 861 4.67 1.86 -25.84
N SER A 862 3.76 1.66 -26.80
CA SER A 862 2.38 2.12 -26.79
C SER A 862 1.58 1.39 -27.87
N GLU A 863 0.26 1.32 -27.74
CA GLU A 863 -0.63 0.84 -28.79
C GLU A 863 -1.93 1.65 -28.79
N THR A 864 -2.45 1.97 -29.98
CA THR A 864 -3.71 2.72 -30.10
C THR A 864 -4.88 1.74 -30.05
N ILE A 865 -5.83 1.98 -29.16
CA ILE A 865 -7.10 1.26 -29.12
C ILE A 865 -7.82 1.48 -30.46
N ASN A 866 -8.23 0.39 -31.11
CA ASN A 866 -8.91 0.40 -32.40
C ASN A 866 -9.95 -0.73 -32.44
N GLY A 867 -11.11 -0.48 -31.83
CA GLY A 867 -12.26 -1.40 -31.72
C GLY A 867 -12.02 -2.69 -30.95
N SER A 868 -10.91 -2.82 -30.21
CA SER A 868 -10.54 -4.04 -29.47
C SER A 868 -9.58 -3.78 -28.32
N ASP A 869 -9.56 -4.71 -27.36
CA ASP A 869 -8.60 -4.73 -26.25
C ASP A 869 -7.17 -4.94 -26.76
N VAL A 870 -6.20 -4.26 -26.14
CA VAL A 870 -4.77 -4.39 -26.46
C VAL A 870 -4.04 -5.25 -25.43
N LYS A 871 -2.93 -5.85 -25.85
CA LYS A 871 -2.10 -6.71 -24.99
C LYS A 871 -0.62 -6.35 -25.16
N PHE A 872 0.04 -6.10 -24.03
CA PHE A 872 1.47 -5.83 -23.95
C PHE A 872 2.20 -7.03 -23.33
N ILE A 873 3.22 -7.53 -24.01
CA ILE A 873 3.98 -8.71 -23.61
C ILE A 873 5.34 -8.26 -23.06
N GLY A 874 5.52 -8.40 -21.76
CA GLY A 874 6.69 -7.99 -21.00
C GLY A 874 7.74 -9.10 -20.91
N THR A 875 8.93 -8.85 -21.45
CA THR A 875 10.01 -9.84 -21.46
C THR A 875 10.94 -9.67 -20.25
N TRP A 876 11.10 -10.75 -19.48
CA TRP A 876 12.08 -10.88 -18.42
C TRP A 876 13.20 -11.83 -18.87
N GLU A 877 14.47 -11.44 -18.71
CA GLU A 877 15.59 -12.37 -18.88
C GLU A 877 16.15 -12.79 -17.52
N PHE A 878 16.52 -14.06 -17.41
CA PHE A 878 17.29 -14.60 -16.30
C PHE A 878 18.79 -14.42 -16.55
N THR A 879 19.46 -13.71 -15.64
CA THR A 879 20.92 -13.73 -15.49
C THR A 879 21.25 -14.61 -14.29
N ALA A 880 21.86 -15.76 -14.54
CA ALA A 880 22.34 -16.63 -13.47
C ALA A 880 23.28 -15.84 -12.53
N SER A 881 23.15 -16.04 -11.22
CA SER A 881 24.12 -15.49 -10.28
C SER A 881 25.48 -16.11 -10.62
N PRO A 882 26.56 -15.32 -10.73
CA PRO A 882 27.88 -15.90 -10.94
C PRO A 882 28.19 -16.82 -9.75
N VAL A 883 28.39 -18.11 -10.02
CA VAL A 883 28.93 -19.05 -9.04
C VAL A 883 30.18 -18.40 -8.45
N PRO A 884 30.32 -18.31 -7.11
CA PRO A 884 31.47 -17.66 -6.51
C PRO A 884 32.73 -18.40 -6.95
N THR A 885 33.49 -17.81 -7.87
CA THR A 885 34.78 -18.33 -8.27
C THR A 885 35.69 -18.26 -7.06
N VAL A 886 35.96 -19.40 -6.45
CA VAL A 886 36.91 -19.50 -5.34
C VAL A 886 38.24 -18.95 -5.86
N THR A 887 38.69 -17.88 -5.23
CA THR A 887 40.00 -17.29 -5.50
C THR A 887 40.90 -17.52 -4.31
N HIS A 888 42.13 -17.85 -4.62
CA HIS A 888 43.16 -18.20 -3.66
C HIS A 888 44.22 -17.11 -3.60
N LYS A 889 45.11 -17.22 -2.63
CA LYS A 889 46.28 -16.36 -2.49
C LYS A 889 47.58 -17.14 -2.38
N ALA A 890 48.68 -16.50 -2.77
CA ALA A 890 50.04 -16.97 -2.52
C ALA A 890 50.66 -16.11 -1.41
N VAL A 891 50.98 -16.76 -0.29
CA VAL A 891 51.54 -16.12 0.91
C VAL A 891 53.03 -16.42 1.05
N HIS A 892 53.75 -15.54 1.76
CA HIS A 892 55.19 -15.67 1.96
C HIS A 892 55.54 -15.82 3.44
N GLU A 893 56.61 -16.56 3.74
CA GLU A 893 57.23 -16.62 5.07
C GLU A 893 58.76 -16.54 4.93
N PHE A 894 59.45 -15.95 5.91
CA PHE A 894 60.91 -15.95 5.97
C PHE A 894 61.44 -16.74 7.16
N VAL A 895 62.45 -17.57 6.90
CA VAL A 895 63.14 -18.42 7.87
C VAL A 895 64.66 -18.20 7.84
N SER A 896 65.31 -18.42 8.97
CA SER A 896 66.77 -18.35 9.10
C SER A 896 67.43 -19.62 8.61
N GLY A 897 68.38 -19.50 7.68
CA GLY A 897 69.30 -20.58 7.30
C GLY A 897 70.46 -20.77 8.28
N THR A 898 70.57 -19.94 9.33
CA THR A 898 71.67 -19.97 10.29
C THR A 898 71.23 -20.64 11.61
N PRO A 899 71.75 -21.84 11.95
CA PRO A 899 71.33 -22.56 13.15
C PRO A 899 71.49 -21.76 14.45
N GLY A 900 70.44 -21.71 15.27
CA GLY A 900 70.44 -20.99 16.55
C GLY A 900 70.37 -19.47 16.44
N LYS A 901 70.11 -18.90 15.26
CA LYS A 901 69.86 -17.46 15.06
C LYS A 901 68.47 -17.22 14.48
N GLU A 902 67.69 -16.39 15.15
CA GLU A 902 66.43 -15.87 14.61
C GLU A 902 66.64 -14.76 13.59
N LEU A 903 65.67 -14.57 12.69
CA LEU A 903 65.66 -13.41 11.80
C LEU A 903 65.39 -12.12 12.59
N PRO A 904 66.19 -11.05 12.38
CA PRO A 904 65.98 -9.75 12.99
C PRO A 904 64.75 -9.05 12.38
N GLN A 905 64.24 -8.03 13.07
CA GLN A 905 62.98 -7.37 12.69
C GLN A 905 63.10 -6.68 11.32
N GLU A 906 64.28 -6.18 10.98
CA GLU A 906 64.61 -5.54 9.70
C GLU A 906 64.51 -6.51 8.52
N VAL A 907 64.83 -7.80 8.72
CA VAL A 907 64.65 -8.86 7.71
C VAL A 907 63.19 -9.32 7.65
N LYS A 908 62.55 -9.52 8.82
CA LYS A 908 61.11 -9.84 8.91
C LYS A 908 60.24 -8.76 8.24
N ALA A 909 60.67 -7.49 8.23
CA ALA A 909 60.00 -6.36 7.58
C ALA A 909 60.16 -6.29 6.04
N LEU A 910 60.99 -7.14 5.43
CA LEU A 910 61.11 -7.25 3.96
C LEU A 910 60.16 -8.28 3.35
N LEU A 911 59.30 -8.91 4.16
CA LEU A 911 58.37 -9.94 3.72
C LEU A 911 57.39 -9.36 2.67
N PRO A 912 57.27 -9.95 1.47
CA PRO A 912 56.32 -9.48 0.46
C PRO A 912 54.87 -9.61 0.92
N ALA A 913 54.01 -8.75 0.37
CA ALA A 913 52.57 -8.86 0.57
C ALA A 913 51.99 -10.06 -0.20
N ASP A 914 50.95 -10.69 0.38
CA ASP A 914 50.19 -11.79 -0.24
C ASP A 914 49.71 -11.41 -1.65
N GLN A 915 49.97 -12.28 -2.62
CA GLN A 915 49.35 -12.19 -3.95
C GLN A 915 47.92 -12.72 -3.86
N THR A 916 46.92 -11.93 -4.23
CA THR A 916 45.50 -12.27 -4.07
C THR A 916 44.77 -12.37 -5.41
N ASN A 917 43.57 -12.97 -5.40
CA ASN A 917 42.73 -13.19 -6.59
C ASN A 917 43.33 -14.17 -7.60
N LEU A 918 44.18 -15.11 -7.15
CA LEU A 918 44.70 -16.19 -7.98
C LEU A 918 43.59 -17.20 -8.26
N LYS A 919 43.55 -17.73 -9.48
CA LYS A 919 42.50 -18.66 -9.91
C LYS A 919 42.95 -20.09 -9.71
N ASP A 920 41.99 -20.97 -9.46
CA ASP A 920 42.23 -22.41 -9.46
C ASP A 920 42.82 -22.88 -10.81
N GLY A 921 43.79 -23.80 -10.76
CA GLY A 921 44.59 -24.22 -11.91
C GLY A 921 45.61 -23.21 -12.45
N SER A 922 45.78 -22.03 -11.83
CA SER A 922 46.81 -21.05 -12.24
C SER A 922 48.14 -21.26 -11.51
N GLN A 923 49.25 -20.89 -12.15
CA GLN A 923 50.60 -21.04 -11.61
C GLN A 923 51.05 -19.74 -10.91
N ALA A 924 51.25 -19.81 -9.59
CA ALA A 924 51.81 -18.74 -8.77
C ALA A 924 53.35 -18.80 -8.76
N THR A 925 54.01 -17.65 -8.59
CA THR A 925 55.47 -17.55 -8.41
C THR A 925 55.79 -16.62 -7.24
N PRO A 926 56.85 -16.86 -6.45
CA PRO A 926 57.10 -16.06 -5.26
C PRO A 926 57.66 -14.67 -5.59
N THR A 927 57.10 -13.64 -4.95
CA THR A 927 57.60 -12.27 -5.01
C THR A 927 58.97 -12.19 -4.32
N GLN A 928 59.97 -11.56 -4.94
CA GLN A 928 61.26 -11.34 -4.29
C GLN A 928 61.16 -10.25 -3.21
N PRO A 929 61.92 -10.34 -2.09
CA PRO A 929 62.00 -9.24 -1.13
C PRO A 929 62.54 -7.96 -1.78
N SER A 930 62.18 -6.81 -1.22
CA SER A 930 62.60 -5.49 -1.74
C SER A 930 64.09 -5.19 -1.56
N GLN A 931 64.80 -5.98 -0.75
CA GLN A 931 66.26 -6.04 -0.65
C GLN A 931 66.67 -7.50 -0.47
N THR A 932 67.84 -7.90 -0.97
CA THR A 932 68.38 -9.27 -0.79
C THR A 932 69.54 -9.34 0.21
N GLU A 933 70.01 -8.21 0.75
CA GLU A 933 70.96 -8.16 1.85
C GLU A 933 70.54 -7.13 2.90
N VAL A 934 70.66 -7.46 4.18
CA VAL A 934 70.38 -6.57 5.32
C VAL A 934 71.56 -6.58 6.27
N LYS A 935 72.14 -5.41 6.54
CA LYS A 935 73.22 -5.23 7.52
C LYS A 935 72.63 -4.85 8.88
N THR A 936 72.99 -5.61 9.89
CA THR A 936 72.56 -5.44 11.28
C THR A 936 73.77 -5.33 12.20
N ALA A 937 73.55 -5.02 13.49
CA ALA A 937 74.62 -4.95 14.48
C ALA A 937 75.35 -6.30 14.70
N GLU A 938 74.72 -7.43 14.38
CA GLU A 938 75.31 -8.77 14.53
C GLU A 938 75.97 -9.31 13.24
N GLY A 939 75.73 -8.68 12.09
CA GLY A 939 76.24 -9.14 10.79
C GLY A 939 75.32 -8.84 9.60
N THR A 940 75.67 -9.36 8.44
CA THR A 940 74.86 -9.29 7.22
C THR A 940 74.02 -10.55 7.05
N TRP A 941 72.71 -10.41 6.89
CA TRP A 941 71.82 -11.44 6.39
C TRP A 941 71.67 -11.29 4.87
N SER A 942 71.71 -12.37 4.11
CA SER A 942 71.66 -12.31 2.64
C SER A 942 70.75 -13.41 2.08
N PHE A 943 69.60 -13.02 1.52
CA PHE A 943 68.58 -13.92 0.98
C PHE A 943 69.16 -14.96 0.02
N LYS A 944 68.77 -16.23 0.16
CA LYS A 944 69.26 -17.34 -0.65
C LYS A 944 68.30 -17.67 -1.79
N SER A 945 67.11 -18.14 -1.44
CA SER A 945 66.06 -18.55 -2.37
C SER A 945 64.75 -18.76 -1.61
N TYR A 946 63.66 -18.94 -2.37
CA TYR A 946 62.49 -19.67 -1.90
C TYR A 946 62.70 -21.18 -2.00
N ASP A 947 61.87 -21.94 -1.29
CA ASP A 947 61.75 -23.39 -1.34
C ASP A 947 61.26 -23.91 -2.71
N LYS A 948 60.38 -23.15 -3.37
CA LYS A 948 59.82 -23.44 -4.70
C LYS A 948 59.98 -22.23 -5.62
N THR A 949 60.19 -22.47 -6.91
CA THR A 949 60.21 -21.40 -7.94
C THR A 949 58.81 -21.05 -8.45
N SER A 950 57.84 -21.95 -8.28
CA SER A 950 56.42 -21.76 -8.59
C SER A 950 55.57 -22.84 -7.93
N GLU A 951 54.29 -22.60 -7.74
CA GLU A 951 53.32 -23.61 -7.28
C GLU A 951 51.99 -23.42 -8.01
N THR A 952 51.25 -24.50 -8.28
CA THR A 952 49.94 -24.41 -8.96
C THR A 952 48.85 -24.35 -7.91
N ILE A 953 47.95 -23.36 -8.03
CA ILE A 953 46.74 -23.29 -7.21
C ILE A 953 45.86 -24.49 -7.54
N ASN A 954 45.47 -25.27 -6.52
CA ASN A 954 44.64 -26.46 -6.67
C ASN A 954 43.71 -26.61 -5.45
N GLY A 955 42.64 -25.80 -5.42
CA GLY A 955 41.63 -25.78 -4.35
C GLY A 955 42.04 -25.12 -3.03
N SER A 956 43.28 -24.64 -2.89
CA SER A 956 43.77 -23.96 -1.68
C SER A 956 44.70 -22.79 -1.97
N ASP A 957 44.91 -21.96 -0.95
CA ASP A 957 46.04 -21.03 -0.89
C ASP A 957 47.37 -21.79 -0.97
N VAL A 958 48.41 -21.11 -1.46
CA VAL A 958 49.78 -21.66 -1.57
C VAL A 958 50.76 -20.82 -0.73
N LYS A 959 51.85 -21.44 -0.27
CA LYS A 959 52.82 -20.81 0.64
C LYS A 959 54.24 -21.04 0.14
N PHE A 960 54.99 -19.95 0.02
CA PHE A 960 56.42 -19.95 -0.32
C PHE A 960 57.27 -19.57 0.90
N ILE A 961 58.32 -20.33 1.17
CA ILE A 961 59.20 -20.16 2.33
C ILE A 961 60.58 -19.71 1.86
N GLY A 962 60.95 -18.48 2.19
CA GLY A 962 62.19 -17.83 1.79
C GLY A 962 63.28 -17.95 2.87
N THR A 963 64.46 -18.43 2.49
CA THR A 963 65.59 -18.61 3.42
C THR A 963 66.59 -17.45 3.36
N TRP A 964 66.97 -16.92 4.52
CA TRP A 964 67.92 -15.82 4.73
C TRP A 964 69.21 -16.25 5.44
#